data_AF-A0A7Z9E3U0-F1
#
_entry.id   AF-A0A7Z9E3U0-F1
#
_cell.length_a   1.000
_cell.length_b   1.000
_cell.length_c   1.000
_cell.angle_alpha   90.00
_cell.angle_beta   90.00
_cell.angle_gamma   90.00
#
_symmetry.space_group_name_H-M   'P 1'
#
loop_
_entity.id
_entity.type
_entity.pdbx_description
1 polymer ?
#
loop_
_entity_poly.entity_id
_entity_poly.type
_entity_poly.pdbx_seq_one_letter_code
_entity_poly.pdbx_strand_id
1 'polypeptide(L)'
;MPVYNTPETFLREAIQSVLDQVYFNWELCIADDASPAAHIKPILEEYQQKDSRIKVVFRTKNGHISATSNSALELATGEFIGLLDHDDVLTPDALYEVVKLLNQHRVADMIYSDEDKLNETGELTGHFFKPDWCPDSFLSRMYTCHFGVYRREIINEIGGFRTGYEGSQDYDLVLRFTEKTDHIFHIPKILYHWRIHSSSAAGGTEAKPYAYEAAKRALQDAIERRGEPGIVKDVPLYLGHYQVRYKILDYKRVSIIIPTKDLGNILNRCLESIFTLSIYPDYEVIVIDNGSTEVQTQEILEKWQEKEPNRFRYYSLDIPFNFSKINNYAVSQATGDYLLFLNNDTEVIYPDWIDAMVEQAQRPSIGAVGALLRYPDKIIQHAGVVVGIGHFAAHSHRMASETDPGYYGQIISISNYSAVTAACLMCRREIFAQVGGFDEQLAVAYNDVDFCLKIVEQGYRNIYLPHVVLYHYESKSRGYDTTPDKVERFMREVTITRQRWQRYVDHDPCYNPNLTLSASDYSLRRFAEVEISKIALDFDRNKLQDCSIDQPEVGTYYGISQICFKGWVLAKQEKITTVQLIGNHGQVIKEIPANFPRADVNLLHPENPNSQFCGFCETIELRNLSEQTELLFQAVLKDGTYAKFAKVKISYSNSI
;
A
#
# COMPACT_ATOMS: atom_id res chain seq x y z
N MET A 1 7.39 28.00 14.19
CA MET A 1 6.35 27.79 15.21
C MET A 1 5.49 29.04 15.37
N PRO A 2 4.29 29.07 14.74
CA PRO A 2 3.29 30.11 15.00
C PRO A 2 2.64 29.89 16.37
N VAL A 3 2.45 30.93 17.18
CA VAL A 3 1.92 30.85 18.57
C VAL A 3 0.68 31.72 18.72
N TYR A 4 -0.40 31.19 19.32
CA TYR A 4 -1.57 31.98 19.70
C TYR A 4 -2.31 31.39 20.92
N ASN A 5 -2.26 32.08 22.06
CA ASN A 5 -2.98 31.72 23.30
C ASN A 5 -2.79 30.28 23.80
N THR A 6 -1.64 29.68 23.52
CA THR A 6 -1.30 28.32 23.93
C THR A 6 -1.28 28.18 25.45
N PRO A 7 -1.82 27.08 26.02
CA PRO A 7 -1.62 26.77 27.44
C PRO A 7 -0.13 26.75 27.81
N GLU A 8 0.23 27.28 28.98
CA GLU A 8 1.62 27.43 29.40
C GLU A 8 2.40 26.11 29.33
N THR A 9 1.83 25.02 29.84
CA THR A 9 2.47 23.70 29.84
C THR A 9 2.78 23.22 28.43
N PHE A 10 1.82 23.34 27.50
CA PHE A 10 1.99 22.89 26.12
C PHE A 10 3.04 23.72 25.38
N LEU A 11 3.03 25.04 25.55
CA LEU A 11 4.03 25.91 24.92
C LEU A 11 5.44 25.61 25.43
N ARG A 12 5.59 25.40 26.73
CA ARG A 12 6.88 25.04 27.35
C ARG A 12 7.36 23.67 26.85
N GLU A 13 6.48 22.67 26.81
CA GLU A 13 6.78 21.33 26.29
C GLU A 13 7.18 21.36 24.80
N ALA A 14 6.46 22.12 23.97
CA ALA A 14 6.79 22.28 22.55
C ALA A 14 8.19 22.87 22.35
N ILE A 15 8.52 23.97 23.04
CA ILE A 15 9.85 24.59 22.97
C ILE A 15 10.92 23.65 23.53
N GLN A 16 10.63 22.98 24.64
CA GLN A 16 11.57 22.06 25.28
C GLN A 16 11.88 20.85 24.39
N SER A 17 10.90 20.35 23.63
CA SER A 17 11.10 19.26 22.67
C SER A 17 12.14 19.58 21.58
N VAL A 18 12.26 20.85 21.20
CA VAL A 18 13.30 21.33 20.26
C VAL A 18 14.66 21.48 20.97
N LEU A 19 14.65 21.96 22.22
CA LEU A 19 15.87 22.06 23.03
C LEU A 19 16.52 20.70 23.31
N ASP A 20 15.69 19.66 23.48
CA ASP A 20 16.12 18.30 23.81
C ASP A 20 16.55 17.47 22.57
N GLN A 21 16.54 18.07 21.37
CA GLN A 21 16.98 17.40 20.15
C GLN A 21 18.45 16.98 20.24
N VAL A 22 18.72 15.72 19.90
CA VAL A 22 20.10 15.19 19.86
C VAL A 22 20.96 15.84 18.76
N TYR A 23 20.32 16.33 17.69
CA TYR A 23 20.97 17.17 16.69
C TYR A 23 20.96 18.62 17.15
N PHE A 24 22.12 19.29 17.15
CA PHE A 24 22.29 20.60 17.79
C PHE A 24 22.27 21.81 16.83
N ASN A 25 22.37 21.60 15.52
CA ASN A 25 22.49 22.70 14.56
C ASN A 25 21.11 23.09 13.97
N TRP A 26 20.29 23.69 14.82
CA TRP A 26 18.95 24.17 14.52
C TRP A 26 18.75 25.61 14.99
N GLU A 27 17.68 26.24 14.51
CA GLU A 27 17.13 27.48 15.05
C GLU A 27 15.62 27.32 15.23
N LEU A 28 15.07 27.87 16.31
CA LEU A 28 13.63 27.85 16.56
C LEU A 28 13.06 29.24 16.33
N CYS A 29 12.37 29.42 15.20
CA CYS A 29 11.75 30.68 14.82
C CYS A 29 10.28 30.68 15.27
N ILE A 30 9.96 31.59 16.18
CA ILE A 30 8.66 31.73 16.84
C ILE A 30 8.03 33.05 16.44
N ALA A 31 6.76 33.02 16.04
CA ALA A 31 5.96 34.21 15.84
C ALA A 31 4.72 34.15 16.74
N ASP A 32 4.61 35.08 17.69
CA ASP A 32 3.40 35.26 18.50
C ASP A 32 2.38 36.11 17.73
N ASP A 33 1.17 35.58 17.52
CA ASP A 33 0.10 36.22 16.75
C ASP A 33 -0.77 37.17 17.60
N ALA A 34 -0.09 38.04 18.34
CA ALA A 34 -0.70 38.97 19.28
C ALA A 34 -1.56 38.25 20.34
N SER A 35 -0.99 37.27 21.04
CA SER A 35 -1.70 36.53 22.09
C SER A 35 -2.16 37.46 23.22
N PRO A 36 -3.46 37.53 23.55
CA PRO A 36 -3.94 38.25 24.74
C PRO A 36 -3.54 37.57 26.06
N ALA A 37 -3.22 36.28 26.05
CA ALA A 37 -2.82 35.55 27.23
C ALA A 37 -1.50 36.11 27.82
N ALA A 38 -1.57 36.60 29.05
CA ALA A 38 -0.48 37.36 29.69
C ALA A 38 0.80 36.54 29.93
N HIS A 39 0.71 35.20 29.96
CA HIS A 39 1.86 34.32 30.18
C HIS A 39 2.71 34.09 28.92
N ILE A 40 2.15 34.24 27.72
CA ILE A 40 2.84 33.89 26.45
C ILE A 40 4.11 34.69 26.27
N LYS A 41 4.01 36.03 26.31
CA LYS A 41 5.15 36.90 26.07
C LYS A 41 6.30 36.69 27.06
N PRO A 42 6.07 36.65 28.39
CA PRO A 42 7.11 36.31 29.36
C PRO A 42 7.79 34.96 29.10
N ILE A 43 7.04 33.92 28.73
CA ILE A 43 7.60 32.60 28.41
C ILE A 43 8.52 32.68 27.18
N LEU A 44 8.06 33.32 26.11
CA LEU A 44 8.86 33.42 24.89
C LEU A 44 10.14 34.26 25.11
N GLU A 45 10.06 35.34 25.88
CA GLU A 45 11.23 36.14 26.28
C GLU A 45 12.20 35.34 27.17
N GLU A 46 11.68 34.52 28.10
CA GLU A 46 12.47 33.62 28.94
C GLU A 46 13.30 32.65 28.10
N TYR A 47 12.67 31.95 27.14
CA TYR A 47 13.38 30.99 26.28
C TYR A 47 14.35 31.66 25.31
N GLN A 48 13.99 32.82 24.75
CA GLN A 48 14.89 33.60 23.90
C GLN A 48 16.16 34.05 24.64
N GLN A 49 16.06 34.37 25.94
CA GLN A 49 17.22 34.69 26.77
C GLN A 49 18.04 33.45 27.14
N LYS A 50 17.38 32.29 27.26
CA LYS A 50 18.00 31.01 27.64
C LYS A 50 18.84 30.39 26.53
N ASP A 51 18.43 30.52 25.27
CA ASP A 51 19.15 29.96 24.12
C ASP A 51 19.11 30.89 22.90
N SER A 52 20.29 31.32 22.43
CA SER A 52 20.45 32.23 21.29
C SER A 52 19.93 31.70 19.96
N ARG A 53 19.68 30.39 19.83
CA ARG A 53 19.08 29.76 18.64
C ARG A 53 17.56 29.99 18.57
N ILE A 54 16.94 30.47 19.65
CA ILE A 54 15.51 30.78 19.70
C ILE A 54 15.30 32.24 19.28
N LYS A 55 14.56 32.46 18.20
CA LYS A 55 14.25 33.78 17.64
C LYS A 55 12.75 34.02 17.75
N VAL A 56 12.35 35.16 18.30
CA VAL A 56 10.94 35.49 18.54
C VAL A 56 10.57 36.81 17.87
N VAL A 57 9.42 36.84 17.20
CA VAL A 57 8.76 38.07 16.76
C VAL A 57 7.36 38.17 17.38
N PHE A 58 7.02 39.35 17.88
CA PHE A 58 5.70 39.65 18.44
C PHE A 58 4.89 40.46 17.43
N ARG A 59 3.85 39.86 16.85
CA ARG A 59 2.96 40.56 15.92
C ARG A 59 2.08 41.53 16.70
N THR A 60 1.72 42.65 16.07
CA THR A 60 0.87 43.69 16.69
C THR A 60 -0.61 43.48 16.43
N LYS A 61 -0.95 42.55 15.53
CA LYS A 61 -2.32 42.20 15.14
C LYS A 61 -2.39 40.71 14.87
N ASN A 62 -3.49 40.08 15.30
CA ASN A 62 -3.80 38.71 14.96
C ASN A 62 -4.05 38.58 13.44
N GLY A 63 -3.25 37.76 12.77
CA GLY A 63 -3.36 37.46 11.35
C GLY A 63 -3.59 35.99 11.05
N HIS A 64 -3.94 35.20 12.07
CA HIS A 64 -4.15 33.77 12.01
C HIS A 64 -2.92 32.98 11.52
N ILE A 65 -3.10 31.68 11.30
CA ILE A 65 -2.02 30.72 11.12
C ILE A 65 -1.11 31.02 9.93
N SER A 66 -1.66 31.41 8.76
CA SER A 66 -0.85 31.65 7.56
C SER A 66 0.07 32.86 7.72
N ALA A 67 -0.45 34.01 8.17
CA ALA A 67 0.36 35.21 8.33
C ALA A 67 1.39 35.06 9.46
N THR A 68 1.02 34.36 10.54
CA THR A 68 1.92 34.08 11.67
C THR A 68 3.04 33.15 11.25
N SER A 69 2.72 32.09 10.50
CA SER A 69 3.72 31.17 9.97
C SER A 69 4.70 31.89 9.05
N ASN A 70 4.23 32.79 8.18
CA ASN A 70 5.11 33.63 7.36
C ASN A 70 6.03 34.53 8.18
N SER A 71 5.54 35.17 9.26
CA SER A 71 6.40 35.95 10.16
C SER A 71 7.48 35.08 10.85
N ALA A 72 7.19 33.82 11.15
CA ALA A 72 8.21 32.89 11.64
C ALA A 72 9.20 32.49 10.53
N LEU A 73 8.72 32.27 9.29
CA LEU A 73 9.58 31.98 8.14
C LEU A 73 10.57 33.13 7.85
N GLU A 74 10.15 34.38 8.01
CA GLU A 74 11.01 35.57 7.80
C GLU A 74 12.22 35.61 8.75
N LEU A 75 12.13 34.99 9.93
CA LEU A 75 13.24 34.89 10.89
C LEU A 75 14.25 33.80 10.51
N ALA A 76 13.83 32.82 9.72
CA ALA A 76 14.57 31.57 9.48
C ALA A 76 15.73 31.76 8.50
N THR A 77 16.91 31.30 8.92
CA THR A 77 18.17 31.39 8.17
C THR A 77 18.70 30.05 7.64
N GLY A 78 18.20 28.93 8.17
CA GLY A 78 18.58 27.57 7.79
C GLY A 78 18.28 27.21 6.33
N GLU A 79 18.97 26.18 5.82
CA GLU A 79 18.74 25.66 4.46
C GLU A 79 17.38 24.97 4.31
N PHE A 80 16.90 24.38 5.41
CA PHE A 80 15.61 23.69 5.49
C PHE A 80 14.73 24.32 6.56
N ILE A 81 13.43 24.25 6.34
CA ILE A 81 12.35 24.73 7.23
C ILE A 81 11.60 23.53 7.76
N GLY A 82 11.66 23.27 9.07
CA GLY A 82 10.77 22.32 9.74
C GLY A 82 9.55 23.05 10.30
N LEU A 83 8.37 22.46 10.12
CA LEU A 83 7.12 22.95 10.73
C LEU A 83 6.93 22.34 12.11
N LEU A 84 6.37 23.12 13.04
CA LEU A 84 6.05 22.69 14.40
C LEU A 84 4.94 23.59 14.93
N ASP A 85 3.84 22.98 15.35
CA ASP A 85 2.74 23.67 16.02
C ASP A 85 3.08 23.92 17.49
N HIS A 86 2.54 25.00 18.04
CA HIS A 86 2.95 25.54 19.35
C HIS A 86 2.57 24.67 20.55
N ASP A 87 1.74 23.66 20.34
CA ASP A 87 1.17 22.74 21.32
C ASP A 87 1.62 21.28 21.10
N ASP A 88 2.42 21.02 20.07
CA ASP A 88 2.88 19.69 19.69
C ASP A 88 4.35 19.46 20.08
N VAL A 89 4.77 18.19 20.02
CA VAL A 89 6.07 17.75 20.55
C VAL A 89 6.80 16.92 19.50
N LEU A 90 8.09 17.22 19.31
CA LEU A 90 8.99 16.37 18.52
C LEU A 90 9.59 15.25 19.37
N THR A 91 9.85 14.08 18.77
CA THR A 91 10.69 13.08 19.44
C THR A 91 12.12 13.59 19.57
N PRO A 92 12.90 13.19 20.59
CA PRO A 92 14.27 13.68 20.78
C PRO A 92 15.24 13.45 19.60
N ASP A 93 14.93 12.48 18.73
CA ASP A 93 15.72 12.11 17.56
C ASP A 93 15.19 12.68 16.22
N ALA A 94 14.09 13.44 16.23
CA ALA A 94 13.42 13.93 15.03
C ALA A 94 14.36 14.66 14.05
N LEU A 95 15.08 15.70 14.52
CA LEU A 95 15.99 16.45 13.67
C LEU A 95 17.22 15.64 13.26
N TYR A 96 17.65 14.67 14.07
CA TYR A 96 18.76 13.78 13.71
C TYR A 96 18.39 12.86 12.55
N GLU A 97 17.20 12.24 12.58
CA GLU A 97 16.76 11.36 11.50
C GLU A 97 16.57 12.13 10.18
N VAL A 98 16.06 13.37 10.24
CA VAL A 98 16.00 14.28 9.08
C VAL A 98 17.39 14.51 8.49
N VAL A 99 18.38 14.88 9.32
CA VAL A 99 19.74 15.18 8.85
C VAL A 99 20.46 13.93 8.36
N LYS A 100 20.21 12.77 8.99
CA LYS A 100 20.69 11.48 8.53
C LYS A 100 20.17 11.17 7.13
N LEU A 101 18.88 11.39 6.86
CA LEU A 101 18.31 11.24 5.53
C LEU A 101 18.94 12.22 4.55
N LEU A 102 19.07 13.51 4.89
CA LEU A 102 19.72 14.52 4.03
C LEU A 102 21.17 14.17 3.67
N ASN A 103 21.91 13.57 4.60
CA ASN A 103 23.28 13.11 4.34
C ASN A 103 23.33 11.93 3.34
N GLN A 104 22.30 11.08 3.33
CA GLN A 104 22.15 9.95 2.40
C GLN A 104 21.58 10.41 1.04
N HIS A 105 20.68 11.40 1.07
CA HIS A 105 19.91 11.90 -0.06
C HIS A 105 19.96 13.43 -0.10
N ARG A 106 21.11 13.98 -0.54
CA ARG A 106 21.31 15.45 -0.60
C ARG A 106 20.32 16.18 -1.52
N VAL A 107 19.72 15.45 -2.45
CA VAL A 107 18.70 15.95 -3.37
C VAL A 107 17.33 16.14 -2.72
N ALA A 108 17.11 15.61 -1.51
CA ALA A 108 15.81 15.70 -0.85
C ALA A 108 15.38 17.15 -0.66
N ASP A 109 14.18 17.46 -1.16
CA ASP A 109 13.59 18.80 -1.12
C ASP A 109 12.47 18.89 -0.10
N MET A 110 11.74 17.79 0.11
CA MET A 110 10.75 17.65 1.18
C MET A 110 10.95 16.34 1.91
N ILE A 111 10.85 16.37 3.24
CA ILE A 111 10.89 15.21 4.12
C ILE A 111 9.66 15.26 5.02
N TYR A 112 8.98 14.13 5.17
CA TYR A 112 7.93 13.96 6.19
C TYR A 112 8.14 12.67 6.96
N SER A 113 7.55 12.58 8.15
CA SER A 113 7.63 11.40 9.01
C SER A 113 6.25 10.82 9.32
N ASP A 114 6.24 9.64 9.92
CA ASP A 114 5.06 9.15 10.64
C ASP A 114 4.79 10.02 11.87
N GLU A 115 3.60 9.89 12.42
CA GLU A 115 3.16 10.61 13.61
C GLU A 115 2.20 9.77 14.44
N ASP A 116 1.97 10.20 15.67
CA ASP A 116 0.88 9.72 16.51
C ASP A 116 0.21 10.90 17.21
N LYS A 117 -0.67 10.61 18.16
CA LYS A 117 -1.39 11.62 18.93
C LYS A 117 -1.11 11.51 20.41
N LEU A 118 -0.83 12.64 21.03
CA LEU A 118 -0.63 12.78 22.47
C LEU A 118 -1.91 13.32 23.12
N ASN A 119 -2.55 12.54 23.98
CA ASN A 119 -3.76 13.00 24.67
C ASN A 119 -3.43 13.86 25.92
N GLU A 120 -4.46 14.42 26.56
CA GLU A 120 -4.29 15.27 27.76
C GLU A 120 -3.70 14.52 28.98
N THR A 121 -3.72 13.18 29.01
CA THR A 121 -3.12 12.35 30.06
C THR A 121 -1.66 11.98 29.78
N GLY A 122 -1.12 12.36 28.62
CA GLY A 122 0.24 12.07 28.20
C GLY A 122 0.41 10.69 27.53
N GLU A 123 -0.68 10.02 27.15
CA GLU A 123 -0.65 8.76 26.44
C GLU A 123 -0.60 8.96 24.92
N LEU A 124 0.20 8.13 24.26
CA LEU A 124 0.32 8.08 22.80
C LEU A 124 -0.76 7.16 22.21
N THR A 125 -1.47 7.66 21.22
CA THR A 125 -2.60 6.99 20.56
C THR A 125 -2.62 7.31 19.07
N GLY A 126 -3.44 6.61 18.28
CA GLY A 126 -3.71 7.02 16.90
C GLY A 126 -2.45 7.08 16.02
N HIS A 127 -1.56 6.09 16.11
CA HIS A 127 -0.38 5.99 15.25
C HIS A 127 -0.79 6.03 13.77
N PHE A 128 -0.14 6.89 12.99
CA PHE A 128 -0.34 7.01 11.56
C PHE A 128 0.95 6.67 10.81
N PHE A 129 1.01 5.42 10.36
CA PHE A 129 2.08 4.86 9.55
C PHE A 129 1.77 5.10 8.07
N LYS A 130 2.41 6.11 7.49
CA LYS A 130 2.17 6.68 6.17
C LYS A 130 2.94 5.90 5.09
N PRO A 131 2.45 5.86 3.84
CA PRO A 131 3.24 5.35 2.73
C PRO A 131 4.38 6.33 2.38
N ASP A 132 5.29 5.90 1.51
CA ASP A 132 6.17 6.82 0.79
C ASP A 132 5.35 7.72 -0.15
N TRP A 133 6.02 8.63 -0.86
CA TRP A 133 5.34 9.67 -1.63
C TRP A 133 4.39 9.10 -2.71
N CYS A 134 3.10 9.25 -2.43
CA CYS A 134 1.97 8.74 -3.21
C CYS A 134 1.09 9.95 -3.60
N PRO A 135 1.43 10.66 -4.68
CA PRO A 135 0.82 11.94 -5.03
C PRO A 135 -0.68 11.86 -5.33
N ASP A 136 -1.20 10.74 -5.83
CA ASP A 136 -2.64 10.60 -6.08
C ASP A 136 -3.39 10.26 -4.77
N SER A 137 -2.78 9.47 -3.87
CA SER A 137 -3.28 9.34 -2.49
C SER A 137 -3.31 10.69 -1.77
N PHE A 138 -2.28 11.52 -2.01
CA PHE A 138 -2.13 12.83 -1.42
C PHE A 138 -3.25 13.77 -1.88
N LEU A 139 -3.70 13.70 -3.14
CA LEU A 139 -4.84 14.48 -3.64
C LEU A 139 -6.18 14.07 -3.02
N SER A 140 -6.26 12.89 -2.41
CA SER A 140 -7.46 12.43 -1.71
C SER A 140 -7.45 12.73 -0.21
N ARG A 141 -6.28 12.89 0.41
CA ARG A 141 -6.14 13.23 1.83
C ARG A 141 -4.75 13.79 2.13
N MET A 142 -4.69 14.81 2.98
CA MET A 142 -3.44 15.40 3.48
C MET A 142 -2.78 14.44 4.48
N TYR A 143 -2.00 13.46 4.00
CA TYR A 143 -1.37 12.47 4.88
C TYR A 143 0.05 12.84 5.34
N THR A 144 0.71 13.82 4.71
CA THR A 144 2.05 14.25 5.14
C THR A 144 2.00 15.02 6.47
N CYS A 145 0.83 15.59 6.80
CA CYS A 145 0.50 16.19 8.08
C CYS A 145 1.51 17.26 8.54
N HIS A 146 1.75 17.37 9.86
CA HIS A 146 2.27 18.56 10.52
C HIS A 146 3.81 18.66 10.49
N PHE A 147 4.55 17.56 10.66
CA PHE A 147 6.01 17.59 10.63
C PHE A 147 6.58 17.40 9.22
N GLY A 148 6.42 18.45 8.41
CA GLY A 148 7.12 18.57 7.14
C GLY A 148 8.42 19.37 7.28
N VAL A 149 9.48 18.89 6.65
CA VAL A 149 10.75 19.61 6.49
C VAL A 149 10.96 19.92 5.01
N TYR A 150 11.13 21.20 4.69
CA TYR A 150 11.10 21.72 3.32
C TYR A 150 12.37 22.48 2.99
N ARG A 151 12.91 22.31 1.78
CA ARG A 151 13.99 23.17 1.28
C ARG A 151 13.51 24.61 1.23
N ARG A 152 14.21 25.49 1.94
CA ARG A 152 13.80 26.90 2.09
C ARG A 152 13.76 27.64 0.77
N GLU A 153 14.65 27.31 -0.16
CA GLU A 153 14.70 27.94 -1.49
C GLU A 153 13.36 27.78 -2.23
N ILE A 154 12.78 26.57 -2.23
CA ILE A 154 11.49 26.31 -2.87
C ILE A 154 10.35 27.00 -2.11
N ILE A 155 10.37 27.00 -0.76
CA ILE A 155 9.39 27.75 0.05
C ILE A 155 9.37 29.24 -0.33
N ASN A 156 10.55 29.83 -0.53
CA ASN A 156 10.69 31.22 -0.95
C ASN A 156 10.18 31.42 -2.39
N GLU A 157 10.49 30.50 -3.31
CA GLU A 157 10.02 30.54 -4.69
C GLU A 157 8.50 30.52 -4.78
N ILE A 158 7.83 29.70 -3.97
CA ILE A 158 6.36 29.58 -3.97
C ILE A 158 5.66 30.65 -3.09
N GLY A 159 6.42 31.50 -2.40
CA GLY A 159 5.90 32.62 -1.61
C GLY A 159 5.34 32.27 -0.24
N GLY A 160 5.79 31.17 0.39
CA GLY A 160 5.36 30.78 1.74
C GLY A 160 3.89 30.35 1.84
N PHE A 161 3.25 30.62 2.97
CA PHE A 161 1.86 30.28 3.26
C PHE A 161 0.89 31.33 2.69
N ARG A 162 -0.19 30.88 2.02
CA ARG A 162 -1.23 31.77 1.50
C ARG A 162 -2.29 32.06 2.55
N THR A 163 -2.70 33.32 2.66
CA THR A 163 -3.90 33.71 3.43
C THR A 163 -5.17 33.23 2.71
N GLY A 164 -6.22 32.89 3.45
CA GLY A 164 -7.49 32.35 2.92
C GLY A 164 -7.57 30.81 2.87
N TYR A 165 -6.51 30.15 3.34
CA TYR A 165 -6.39 28.70 3.48
C TYR A 165 -6.23 28.27 4.94
N GLU A 166 -6.53 29.15 5.90
CA GLU A 166 -6.40 28.87 7.32
C GLU A 166 -7.16 27.58 7.68
N GLY A 167 -6.52 26.69 8.46
CA GLY A 167 -7.02 25.35 8.76
C GLY A 167 -6.62 24.28 7.74
N SER A 168 -6.11 24.67 6.58
CA SER A 168 -5.55 23.75 5.56
C SER A 168 -4.36 24.37 4.81
N GLN A 169 -3.67 25.29 5.47
CA GLN A 169 -2.54 26.03 4.92
C GLN A 169 -1.38 25.10 4.56
N ASP A 170 -1.20 24.01 5.29
CA ASP A 170 -0.15 23.02 5.04
C ASP A 170 -0.45 22.23 3.76
N TYR A 171 -1.73 21.89 3.54
CA TYR A 171 -2.15 21.19 2.33
C TYR A 171 -1.92 22.08 1.09
N ASP A 172 -2.29 23.36 1.16
CA ASP A 172 -1.98 24.34 0.12
C ASP A 172 -0.47 24.47 -0.14
N LEU A 173 0.33 24.56 0.93
CA LEU A 173 1.78 24.67 0.83
C LEU A 173 2.37 23.46 0.11
N VAL A 174 2.05 22.24 0.55
CA VAL A 174 2.59 21.00 -0.03
C VAL A 174 2.13 20.83 -1.48
N LEU A 175 0.87 21.15 -1.82
CA LEU A 175 0.40 21.09 -3.20
C LEU A 175 1.24 21.97 -4.14
N ARG A 176 1.56 23.19 -3.72
CA ARG A 176 2.42 24.12 -4.48
C ARG A 176 3.89 23.70 -4.46
N PHE A 177 4.38 23.18 -3.34
CA PHE A 177 5.77 22.74 -3.19
C PHE A 177 6.08 21.57 -4.13
N THR A 178 5.18 20.59 -4.19
CA THR A 178 5.32 19.38 -5.03
C THR A 178 5.12 19.64 -6.52
N GLU A 179 4.69 20.85 -6.92
CA GLU A 179 4.72 21.31 -8.31
C GLU A 179 6.13 21.75 -8.75
N LYS A 180 7.07 21.90 -7.80
CA LYS A 180 8.46 22.35 -8.06
C LYS A 180 9.49 21.23 -7.98
N THR A 181 9.14 20.09 -7.41
CA THR A 181 10.07 18.98 -7.17
C THR A 181 9.33 17.66 -6.99
N ASP A 182 10.00 16.58 -7.36
CA ASP A 182 9.64 15.19 -7.08
C ASP A 182 10.58 14.52 -6.06
N HIS A 183 11.56 15.24 -5.52
CA HIS A 183 12.51 14.75 -4.51
C HIS A 183 11.91 14.77 -3.10
N ILE A 184 10.87 13.98 -2.89
CA ILE A 184 10.09 13.92 -1.65
C ILE A 184 10.37 12.59 -0.96
N PHE A 185 10.74 12.66 0.32
CA PHE A 185 11.20 11.51 1.09
C PHE A 185 10.39 11.32 2.35
N HIS A 186 10.27 10.06 2.76
CA HIS A 186 9.54 9.66 3.95
C HIS A 186 10.49 8.99 4.94
N ILE A 187 10.36 9.33 6.22
CA ILE A 187 11.01 8.62 7.33
C ILE A 187 9.93 7.79 8.04
N PRO A 188 9.96 6.44 7.95
CA PRO A 188 8.93 5.57 8.54
C PRO A 188 9.15 5.41 10.06
N LYS A 189 9.18 6.54 10.77
CA LYS A 189 9.31 6.65 12.22
C LYS A 189 8.35 7.73 12.69
N ILE A 190 7.74 7.49 13.85
CA ILE A 190 6.99 8.53 14.55
C ILE A 190 8.01 9.53 15.08
N LEU A 191 8.02 10.74 14.50
CA LEU A 191 8.91 11.84 14.93
C LEU A 191 8.13 13.05 15.42
N TYR A 192 6.80 12.96 15.45
CA TYR A 192 5.87 14.02 15.81
C TYR A 192 4.71 13.47 16.62
N HIS A 193 4.41 14.14 17.73
CA HIS A 193 3.28 13.83 18.61
C HIS A 193 2.26 14.96 18.52
N TRP A 194 1.14 14.70 17.84
CA TRP A 194 0.07 15.68 17.65
C TRP A 194 -0.87 15.70 18.87
N ARG A 195 -0.92 16.82 19.58
CA ARG A 195 -1.68 16.93 20.81
C ARG A 195 -3.18 17.04 20.56
N ILE A 196 -3.95 16.22 21.27
CA ILE A 196 -5.41 16.25 21.29
C ILE A 196 -5.87 17.05 22.52
N HIS A 197 -6.56 18.17 22.30
CA HIS A 197 -7.27 18.91 23.34
C HIS A 197 -8.46 19.68 22.75
N SER A 198 -9.33 20.22 23.60
CA SER A 198 -10.59 20.90 23.21
C SER A 198 -10.47 22.07 22.22
N SER A 199 -9.27 22.65 22.06
CA SER A 199 -8.99 23.73 21.12
C SER A 199 -8.14 23.29 19.92
N SER A 200 -7.68 22.03 19.91
CA SER A 200 -6.91 21.42 18.82
C SER A 200 -7.84 20.92 17.72
N ALA A 201 -7.37 21.00 16.47
CA ALA A 201 -8.06 20.41 15.32
C ALA A 201 -8.15 18.86 15.43
N ALA A 202 -7.34 18.24 16.28
CA ALA A 202 -7.37 16.79 16.54
C ALA A 202 -8.61 16.33 17.34
N GLY A 203 -9.32 17.26 18.00
CA GLY A 203 -10.42 16.98 18.93
C GLY A 203 -11.75 16.54 18.31
N GLY A 204 -11.89 16.56 16.98
CA GLY A 204 -13.06 16.01 16.28
C GLY A 204 -13.49 16.79 15.03
N THR A 205 -14.34 16.16 14.21
CA THR A 205 -14.86 16.69 12.93
C THR A 205 -15.71 17.96 13.05
N GLU A 206 -16.27 18.24 14.23
CA GLU A 206 -17.01 19.48 14.51
C GLU A 206 -16.10 20.70 14.66
N ALA A 207 -14.79 20.51 14.83
CA ALA A 207 -13.84 21.56 15.15
C ALA A 207 -13.37 22.36 13.92
N LYS A 208 -14.28 22.82 13.04
CA LYS A 208 -14.16 23.91 12.02
C LYS A 208 -14.43 23.48 10.55
N PRO A 209 -15.68 23.55 10.07
CA PRO A 209 -16.04 23.29 8.67
C PRO A 209 -15.25 24.09 7.62
N TYR A 210 -14.76 25.28 7.98
CA TYR A 210 -14.00 26.14 7.06
C TYR A 210 -12.69 25.49 6.59
N ALA A 211 -12.08 24.61 7.38
CA ALA A 211 -10.83 23.94 7.03
C ALA A 211 -11.05 23.02 5.83
N TYR A 212 -12.12 22.22 5.84
CA TYR A 212 -12.41 21.30 4.75
C TYR A 212 -12.71 22.03 3.42
N GLU A 213 -13.39 23.17 3.49
CA GLU A 213 -13.60 24.04 2.31
C GLU A 213 -12.30 24.67 1.81
N ALA A 214 -11.39 25.05 2.72
CA ALA A 214 -10.07 25.54 2.37
C ALA A 214 -9.21 24.46 1.68
N ALA A 215 -9.21 23.23 2.20
CA ALA A 215 -8.54 22.09 1.57
C ALA A 215 -9.10 21.76 0.19
N LYS A 216 -10.43 21.73 0.03
CA LYS A 216 -11.09 21.54 -1.27
C LYS A 216 -10.70 22.62 -2.27
N ARG A 217 -10.66 23.89 -1.85
CA ARG A 217 -10.17 25.00 -2.66
C ARG A 217 -8.69 24.87 -3.01
N ALA A 218 -7.84 24.47 -2.06
CA ALA A 218 -6.42 24.25 -2.31
C ALA A 218 -6.18 23.18 -3.40
N LEU A 219 -6.93 22.08 -3.35
CA LEU A 219 -6.92 21.03 -4.36
C LEU A 219 -7.44 21.52 -5.71
N GLN A 220 -8.53 22.28 -5.73
CA GLN A 220 -9.10 22.84 -6.95
C GLN A 220 -8.09 23.79 -7.63
N ASP A 221 -7.47 24.68 -6.85
CA ASP A 221 -6.42 25.55 -7.37
C ASP A 221 -5.21 24.74 -7.89
N ALA A 222 -4.87 23.62 -7.24
CA ALA A 222 -3.73 22.80 -7.66
C ALA A 222 -3.96 22.15 -9.02
N ILE A 223 -5.13 21.53 -9.24
CA ILE A 223 -5.44 20.94 -10.55
C ILE A 223 -5.55 22.02 -11.64
N GLU A 224 -6.00 23.22 -11.30
CA GLU A 224 -6.02 24.37 -12.21
C GLU A 224 -4.61 24.84 -12.58
N ARG A 225 -3.70 25.00 -11.60
CA ARG A 225 -2.30 25.37 -11.84
C ARG A 225 -1.55 24.33 -12.68
N ARG A 226 -1.88 23.05 -12.50
CA ARG A 226 -1.30 21.92 -13.26
C ARG A 226 -1.87 21.78 -14.67
N GLY A 227 -2.93 22.53 -14.99
CA GLY A 227 -3.62 22.40 -16.29
C GLY A 227 -4.34 21.06 -16.44
N GLU A 228 -4.77 20.46 -15.33
CA GLU A 228 -5.51 19.20 -15.29
C GLU A 228 -7.01 19.51 -15.07
N PRO A 229 -7.80 19.77 -16.13
CA PRO A 229 -9.19 20.19 -15.97
C PRO A 229 -9.99 19.11 -15.23
N GLY A 230 -10.70 19.52 -14.17
CA GLY A 230 -11.45 18.61 -13.33
C GLY A 230 -12.20 19.35 -12.22
N ILE A 231 -12.88 18.58 -11.38
CA ILE A 231 -13.58 19.07 -10.20
C ILE A 231 -13.19 18.26 -8.98
N VAL A 232 -13.00 18.95 -7.86
CA VAL A 232 -12.78 18.33 -6.56
C VAL A 232 -14.13 18.15 -5.85
N LYS A 233 -14.42 16.92 -5.43
CA LYS A 233 -15.62 16.55 -4.68
C LYS A 233 -15.24 16.06 -3.30
N ASP A 234 -16.11 16.28 -2.32
CA ASP A 234 -16.01 15.64 -1.02
C ASP A 234 -16.43 14.17 -1.14
N VAL A 235 -15.79 13.30 -0.35
CA VAL A 235 -16.29 11.93 -0.18
C VAL A 235 -17.48 11.99 0.78
N PRO A 236 -18.67 11.51 0.38
CA PRO A 236 -19.87 11.59 1.22
C PRO A 236 -19.64 10.96 2.59
N LEU A 237 -20.06 11.64 3.67
CA LEU A 237 -19.92 11.21 5.07
C LEU A 237 -18.49 11.20 5.64
N TYR A 238 -17.46 11.50 4.85
CA TYR A 238 -16.06 11.46 5.29
C TYR A 238 -15.36 12.78 5.00
N LEU A 239 -15.49 13.74 5.92
CA LEU A 239 -14.83 15.04 5.83
C LEU A 239 -13.30 14.89 5.80
N GLY A 240 -12.62 15.77 5.06
CA GLY A 240 -11.16 15.70 4.88
C GLY A 240 -10.70 14.66 3.85
N HIS A 241 -11.64 13.91 3.26
CA HIS A 241 -11.39 13.02 2.13
C HIS A 241 -12.01 13.58 0.86
N TYR A 242 -11.22 13.59 -0.21
CA TYR A 242 -11.59 14.22 -1.47
C TYR A 242 -11.43 13.27 -2.65
N GLN A 243 -12.20 13.55 -3.69
CA GLN A 243 -12.18 12.86 -4.95
C GLN A 243 -12.01 13.89 -6.08
N VAL A 244 -10.90 13.79 -6.80
CA VAL A 244 -10.70 14.55 -8.02
C VAL A 244 -11.31 13.77 -9.19
N ARG A 245 -12.33 14.36 -9.83
CA ARG A 245 -12.92 13.85 -11.08
C ARG A 245 -12.37 14.70 -12.23
N TYR A 246 -11.55 14.10 -13.08
CA TYR A 246 -10.93 14.82 -14.20
C TYR A 246 -11.90 14.89 -15.38
N LYS A 247 -11.75 15.90 -16.22
CA LYS A 247 -12.47 15.97 -17.49
C LYS A 247 -11.82 15.04 -18.49
N ILE A 248 -12.59 14.16 -19.11
CA ILE A 248 -12.14 13.36 -20.25
C ILE A 248 -11.89 14.30 -21.42
N LEU A 249 -10.64 14.36 -21.90
CA LEU A 249 -10.25 15.26 -22.98
C LEU A 249 -10.68 14.73 -24.35
N ASP A 250 -10.58 13.43 -24.53
CA ASP A 250 -10.93 12.71 -25.76
C ASP A 250 -11.52 11.35 -25.40
N TYR A 251 -12.70 11.06 -25.97
CA TYR A 251 -13.42 9.81 -25.74
C TYR A 251 -12.90 8.71 -26.66
N LYS A 252 -11.66 8.31 -26.44
CA LYS A 252 -11.00 7.25 -27.21
C LYS A 252 -11.57 5.87 -26.89
N ARG A 253 -11.54 4.97 -27.88
CA ARG A 253 -12.12 3.63 -27.74
C ARG A 253 -11.50 2.85 -26.58
N VAL A 254 -12.36 2.21 -25.79
CA VAL A 254 -11.98 1.22 -24.77
C VAL A 254 -12.25 -0.19 -25.29
N SER A 255 -11.25 -1.07 -25.25
CA SER A 255 -11.43 -2.51 -25.51
C SER A 255 -11.53 -3.25 -24.18
N ILE A 256 -12.72 -3.76 -23.87
CA ILE A 256 -12.99 -4.60 -22.71
C ILE A 256 -12.65 -6.04 -23.08
N ILE A 257 -11.68 -6.63 -22.41
CA ILE A 257 -11.11 -7.96 -22.69
C ILE A 257 -11.56 -8.93 -21.60
N ILE A 258 -12.23 -10.00 -22.00
CA ILE A 258 -12.80 -11.00 -21.09
C ILE A 258 -12.35 -12.41 -21.52
N PRO A 259 -11.42 -13.06 -20.80
CA PRO A 259 -11.15 -14.48 -20.98
C PRO A 259 -12.31 -15.31 -20.40
N THR A 260 -12.76 -16.35 -21.11
CA THR A 260 -13.82 -17.24 -20.63
C THR A 260 -13.53 -18.72 -20.93
N LYS A 261 -14.06 -19.60 -20.07
CA LYS A 261 -14.14 -21.04 -20.31
C LYS A 261 -15.35 -21.59 -19.55
N ASP A 262 -16.32 -22.11 -20.28
CA ASP A 262 -17.61 -22.59 -19.78
C ASP A 262 -18.35 -21.53 -18.91
N LEU A 263 -19.41 -21.96 -18.22
CA LEU A 263 -20.25 -21.15 -17.31
C LEU A 263 -20.95 -19.98 -18.01
N GLY A 264 -21.65 -20.29 -19.10
CA GLY A 264 -22.32 -19.30 -19.95
C GLY A 264 -23.26 -18.36 -19.19
N ASN A 265 -23.96 -18.85 -18.16
CA ASN A 265 -24.79 -18.00 -17.28
C ASN A 265 -23.99 -16.90 -16.57
N ILE A 266 -22.78 -17.21 -16.10
CA ILE A 266 -21.92 -16.25 -15.40
C ILE A 266 -21.43 -15.18 -16.37
N LEU A 267 -20.94 -15.61 -17.55
CA LEU A 267 -20.54 -14.71 -18.62
C LEU A 267 -21.70 -13.81 -19.07
N ASN A 268 -22.90 -14.37 -19.26
CA ASN A 268 -24.07 -13.60 -19.71
C ASN A 268 -24.40 -12.47 -18.73
N ARG A 269 -24.29 -12.70 -17.42
CA ARG A 269 -24.52 -11.66 -16.41
C ARG A 269 -23.47 -10.56 -16.46
N CYS A 270 -22.19 -10.91 -16.64
CA CYS A 270 -21.12 -9.93 -16.85
C CYS A 270 -21.43 -9.05 -18.08
N LEU A 271 -21.67 -9.68 -19.24
CA LEU A 271 -22.01 -8.99 -20.49
C LEU A 271 -23.28 -8.14 -20.37
N GLU A 272 -24.33 -8.66 -19.73
CA GLU A 272 -25.58 -7.93 -19.50
C GLU A 272 -25.33 -6.67 -18.67
N SER A 273 -24.56 -6.76 -17.58
CA SER A 273 -24.23 -5.59 -16.77
C SER A 273 -23.43 -4.53 -17.55
N ILE A 274 -22.47 -4.95 -18.39
CA ILE A 274 -21.69 -4.04 -19.24
C ILE A 274 -22.59 -3.32 -20.24
N PHE A 275 -23.35 -4.05 -21.05
CA PHE A 275 -24.12 -3.47 -22.16
C PHE A 275 -25.36 -2.69 -21.70
N THR A 276 -25.88 -2.97 -20.49
CA THR A 276 -27.07 -2.26 -19.98
C THR A 276 -26.73 -1.04 -19.15
N LEU A 277 -25.61 -1.03 -18.42
CA LEU A 277 -25.27 0.05 -17.48
C LEU A 277 -24.26 1.05 -18.03
N SER A 278 -23.30 0.62 -18.85
CA SER A 278 -22.17 1.49 -19.23
C SER A 278 -22.61 2.68 -20.07
N ILE A 279 -22.22 3.90 -19.67
CA ILE A 279 -22.56 5.14 -20.40
C ILE A 279 -21.44 5.68 -21.28
N TYR A 280 -20.24 5.10 -21.20
CA TYR A 280 -19.11 5.52 -22.02
C TYR A 280 -19.42 5.31 -23.52
N PRO A 281 -19.19 6.32 -24.37
CA PRO A 281 -19.73 6.34 -25.73
C PRO A 281 -19.04 5.36 -26.69
N ASP A 282 -17.74 5.13 -26.57
CA ASP A 282 -16.98 4.27 -27.50
C ASP A 282 -16.25 3.15 -26.77
N TYR A 283 -16.88 1.97 -26.74
CA TYR A 283 -16.24 0.76 -26.26
C TYR A 283 -16.65 -0.45 -27.10
N GLU A 284 -15.73 -1.42 -27.15
CA GLU A 284 -15.94 -2.77 -27.66
C GLU A 284 -15.68 -3.80 -26.55
N VAL A 285 -16.30 -4.97 -26.67
CA VAL A 285 -16.14 -6.12 -25.78
C VAL A 285 -15.60 -7.28 -26.61
N ILE A 286 -14.46 -7.80 -26.18
CA ILE A 286 -13.76 -8.91 -26.81
C ILE A 286 -13.70 -10.06 -25.82
N VAL A 287 -14.38 -11.15 -26.16
CA VAL A 287 -14.34 -12.38 -25.37
C VAL A 287 -13.38 -13.38 -26.01
N ILE A 288 -12.44 -13.92 -25.23
CA ILE A 288 -11.62 -15.04 -25.70
C ILE A 288 -12.14 -16.33 -25.08
N ASP A 289 -12.72 -17.18 -25.92
CA ASP A 289 -13.20 -18.51 -25.54
C ASP A 289 -12.02 -19.49 -25.50
N ASN A 290 -11.59 -19.89 -24.29
CA ASN A 290 -10.49 -20.81 -24.05
C ASN A 290 -10.93 -22.29 -24.10
N GLY A 291 -11.62 -22.64 -25.18
CA GLY A 291 -12.10 -23.99 -25.43
C GLY A 291 -13.26 -24.39 -24.52
N SER A 292 -14.31 -23.58 -24.46
CA SER A 292 -15.56 -23.94 -23.79
C SER A 292 -16.21 -25.14 -24.47
N THR A 293 -16.65 -26.09 -23.67
CA THR A 293 -17.33 -27.32 -24.09
C THR A 293 -18.84 -27.27 -23.82
N GLU A 294 -19.26 -26.35 -22.95
CA GLU A 294 -20.66 -26.16 -22.60
C GLU A 294 -21.45 -25.51 -23.74
N VAL A 295 -22.52 -26.18 -24.20
CA VAL A 295 -23.45 -25.68 -25.23
C VAL A 295 -23.99 -24.31 -24.85
N GLN A 296 -24.38 -24.12 -23.58
CA GLN A 296 -24.87 -22.84 -23.09
C GLN A 296 -23.86 -21.70 -23.30
N THR A 297 -22.56 -21.95 -23.14
CA THR A 297 -21.56 -20.89 -23.34
C THR A 297 -21.52 -20.47 -24.81
N GLN A 298 -21.57 -21.42 -25.74
CA GLN A 298 -21.64 -21.12 -27.18
C GLN A 298 -22.91 -20.35 -27.54
N GLU A 299 -24.07 -20.78 -27.03
CA GLU A 299 -25.35 -20.07 -27.23
C GLU A 299 -25.30 -18.62 -26.73
N ILE A 300 -24.63 -18.35 -25.60
CA ILE A 300 -24.46 -17.00 -25.08
C ILE A 300 -23.53 -16.16 -25.96
N LEU A 301 -22.44 -16.72 -26.47
CA LEU A 301 -21.53 -16.02 -27.38
C LEU A 301 -22.23 -15.63 -28.69
N GLU A 302 -22.97 -16.57 -29.29
CA GLU A 302 -23.76 -16.32 -30.51
C GLU A 302 -24.84 -15.26 -30.27
N LYS A 303 -25.60 -15.39 -29.17
CA LYS A 303 -26.63 -14.41 -28.77
C LYS A 303 -26.07 -12.99 -28.67
N TRP A 304 -24.91 -12.80 -28.04
CA TRP A 304 -24.32 -11.46 -27.91
C TRP A 304 -23.69 -10.97 -29.22
N GLN A 305 -23.16 -11.87 -30.04
CA GLN A 305 -22.67 -11.52 -31.38
C GLN A 305 -23.80 -11.00 -32.30
N GLU A 306 -25.01 -11.56 -32.17
CA GLU A 306 -26.21 -11.11 -32.88
C GLU A 306 -26.79 -9.82 -32.29
N LYS A 307 -26.81 -9.70 -30.95
CA LYS A 307 -27.40 -8.55 -30.24
C LYS A 307 -26.55 -7.29 -30.35
N GLU A 308 -25.22 -7.42 -30.31
CA GLU A 308 -24.27 -6.30 -30.31
C GLU A 308 -23.22 -6.43 -31.45
N PRO A 309 -23.64 -6.56 -32.73
CA PRO A 309 -22.74 -6.96 -33.83
C PRO A 309 -21.63 -5.96 -34.16
N ASN A 310 -21.76 -4.72 -33.68
CA ASN A 310 -20.78 -3.64 -33.87
C ASN A 310 -19.82 -3.48 -32.69
N ARG A 311 -20.15 -4.07 -31.53
CA ARG A 311 -19.46 -3.81 -30.26
C ARG A 311 -18.99 -5.08 -29.57
N PHE A 312 -19.57 -6.22 -29.88
CA PHE A 312 -19.18 -7.51 -29.34
C PHE A 312 -18.49 -8.37 -30.40
N ARG A 313 -17.34 -8.92 -30.02
CA ARG A 313 -16.62 -9.94 -30.78
C ARG A 313 -16.17 -11.03 -29.83
N TYR A 314 -16.13 -12.26 -30.31
CA TYR A 314 -15.46 -13.34 -29.60
C TYR A 314 -14.53 -14.12 -30.52
N TYR A 315 -13.48 -14.68 -29.93
CA TYR A 315 -12.48 -15.47 -30.64
C TYR A 315 -12.16 -16.73 -29.84
N SER A 316 -11.98 -17.85 -30.53
CA SER A 316 -11.57 -19.10 -29.88
C SER A 316 -10.05 -19.20 -29.77
N LEU A 317 -9.56 -19.63 -28.62
CA LEU A 317 -8.15 -19.96 -28.37
C LEU A 317 -8.08 -21.18 -27.45
N ASP A 318 -8.15 -22.37 -28.03
CA ASP A 318 -8.10 -23.64 -27.30
C ASP A 318 -6.65 -24.01 -26.96
N ILE A 319 -6.21 -23.58 -25.78
CA ILE A 319 -4.89 -23.86 -25.20
C ILE A 319 -5.05 -24.23 -23.72
N PRO A 320 -4.05 -24.91 -23.10
CA PRO A 320 -4.00 -25.02 -21.65
C PRO A 320 -4.12 -23.64 -21.00
N PHE A 321 -4.93 -23.53 -19.94
CA PHE A 321 -5.26 -22.24 -19.34
C PHE A 321 -4.00 -21.47 -18.95
N ASN A 322 -3.86 -20.29 -19.55
CA ASN A 322 -2.80 -19.33 -19.27
C ASN A 322 -3.40 -17.94 -19.44
N PHE A 323 -3.72 -17.30 -18.31
CA PHE A 323 -4.38 -16.00 -18.26
C PHE A 323 -3.57 -14.94 -19.03
N SER A 324 -2.26 -14.88 -18.80
CA SER A 324 -1.37 -13.95 -19.49
C SER A 324 -1.42 -14.11 -21.01
N LYS A 325 -1.30 -15.35 -21.50
CA LYS A 325 -1.30 -15.65 -22.94
C LYS A 325 -2.65 -15.35 -23.60
N ILE A 326 -3.76 -15.67 -22.92
CA ILE A 326 -5.10 -15.38 -23.40
C ILE A 326 -5.31 -13.87 -23.53
N ASN A 327 -4.91 -13.09 -22.51
CA ASN A 327 -5.03 -11.63 -22.54
C ASN A 327 -4.09 -10.99 -23.57
N ASN A 328 -2.84 -11.46 -23.69
CA ASN A 328 -1.92 -10.99 -24.74
C ASN A 328 -2.50 -11.22 -26.14
N TYR A 329 -3.10 -12.40 -26.38
CA TYR A 329 -3.81 -12.68 -27.63
C TYR A 329 -5.01 -11.75 -27.82
N ALA A 330 -5.82 -11.51 -26.79
CA ALA A 330 -6.96 -10.59 -26.87
C ALA A 330 -6.54 -9.16 -27.27
N VAL A 331 -5.43 -8.67 -26.72
CA VAL A 331 -4.89 -7.34 -27.07
C VAL A 331 -4.51 -7.27 -28.55
N SER A 332 -4.05 -8.38 -29.15
CA SER A 332 -3.78 -8.43 -30.60
C SER A 332 -5.05 -8.30 -31.47
N GLN A 333 -6.22 -8.61 -30.92
CA GLN A 333 -7.53 -8.48 -31.57
C GLN A 333 -8.22 -7.15 -31.25
N ALA A 334 -7.77 -6.46 -30.20
CA ALA A 334 -8.35 -5.21 -29.74
C ALA A 334 -8.02 -4.04 -30.66
N THR A 335 -8.93 -3.06 -30.74
CA THR A 335 -8.75 -1.81 -31.51
C THR A 335 -8.67 -0.54 -30.66
N GLY A 336 -9.05 -0.61 -29.39
CA GLY A 336 -9.11 0.54 -28.48
C GLY A 336 -7.76 1.05 -27.99
N ASP A 337 -7.68 2.36 -27.75
CA ASP A 337 -6.53 3.03 -27.15
C ASP A 337 -6.37 2.69 -25.66
N TYR A 338 -7.48 2.39 -24.99
CA TYR A 338 -7.50 1.86 -23.63
C TYR A 338 -7.82 0.37 -23.65
N LEU A 339 -7.09 -0.39 -22.84
CA LEU A 339 -7.31 -1.81 -22.62
C LEU A 339 -7.89 -1.98 -21.23
N LEU A 340 -9.06 -2.61 -21.12
CA LEU A 340 -9.70 -2.93 -19.85
C LEU A 340 -9.78 -4.45 -19.71
N PHE A 341 -8.98 -5.02 -18.82
CA PHE A 341 -9.01 -6.45 -18.49
C PHE A 341 -10.07 -6.69 -17.42
N LEU A 342 -10.95 -7.66 -17.66
CA LEU A 342 -12.08 -7.97 -16.80
C LEU A 342 -12.32 -9.48 -16.73
N ASN A 343 -12.52 -10.01 -15.53
CA ASN A 343 -12.89 -11.41 -15.39
C ASN A 343 -14.34 -11.66 -15.85
N ASN A 344 -14.63 -12.87 -16.36
CA ASN A 344 -15.96 -13.23 -16.84
C ASN A 344 -17.02 -13.37 -15.72
N ASP A 345 -16.59 -13.41 -14.46
CA ASP A 345 -17.42 -13.56 -13.27
C ASP A 345 -17.54 -12.26 -12.46
N THR A 346 -17.50 -11.11 -13.14
CA THR A 346 -17.81 -9.80 -12.58
C THR A 346 -19.23 -9.34 -12.90
N GLU A 347 -19.70 -8.33 -12.16
CA GLU A 347 -20.94 -7.60 -12.43
C GLU A 347 -20.75 -6.12 -12.12
N VAL A 348 -21.00 -5.27 -13.10
CA VAL A 348 -20.90 -3.80 -12.99
C VAL A 348 -22.04 -3.26 -12.13
N ILE A 349 -21.75 -2.33 -11.23
CA ILE A 349 -22.76 -1.72 -10.33
C ILE A 349 -23.17 -0.32 -10.78
N TYR A 350 -22.20 0.52 -11.19
CA TYR A 350 -22.45 1.93 -11.48
C TYR A 350 -22.23 2.28 -12.97
N PRO A 351 -23.10 3.11 -13.59
CA PRO A 351 -23.04 3.42 -15.02
C PRO A 351 -21.74 4.09 -15.51
N ASP A 352 -21.15 4.99 -14.71
CA ASP A 352 -19.99 5.82 -15.09
C ASP A 352 -18.62 5.15 -14.84
N TRP A 353 -18.61 3.83 -14.63
CA TRP A 353 -17.40 3.09 -14.25
C TRP A 353 -16.26 3.19 -15.27
N ILE A 354 -16.57 3.10 -16.58
CA ILE A 354 -15.56 3.25 -17.65
C ILE A 354 -15.08 4.71 -17.71
N ASP A 355 -15.99 5.68 -17.66
CA ASP A 355 -15.65 7.11 -17.64
C ASP A 355 -14.65 7.40 -16.51
N ALA A 356 -14.98 7.01 -15.28
CA ALA A 356 -14.13 7.19 -14.11
C ALA A 356 -12.73 6.57 -14.26
N MET A 357 -12.62 5.40 -14.91
CA MET A 357 -11.32 4.79 -15.19
C MET A 357 -10.55 5.56 -16.27
N VAL A 358 -11.22 6.01 -17.35
CA VAL A 358 -10.60 6.80 -18.43
C VAL A 358 -10.12 8.16 -17.94
N GLU A 359 -10.89 8.84 -17.06
CA GLU A 359 -10.52 10.12 -16.45
C GLU A 359 -9.10 10.10 -15.87
N GLN A 360 -8.72 8.95 -15.31
CA GLN A 360 -7.42 8.73 -14.71
C GLN A 360 -6.42 8.09 -15.68
N ALA A 361 -6.84 7.10 -16.45
CA ALA A 361 -5.98 6.40 -17.40
C ALA A 361 -5.47 7.30 -18.52
N GLN A 362 -6.12 8.43 -18.82
CA GLN A 362 -5.60 9.42 -19.76
C GLN A 362 -4.40 10.21 -19.23
N ARG A 363 -4.21 10.27 -17.90
CA ARG A 363 -3.17 11.11 -17.27
C ARG A 363 -1.80 10.50 -17.55
N PRO A 364 -0.82 11.26 -18.10
CA PRO A 364 0.46 10.71 -18.54
C PRO A 364 1.22 9.94 -17.45
N SER A 365 1.13 10.35 -16.19
CA SER A 365 1.79 9.71 -15.05
C SER A 365 1.13 8.41 -14.57
N ILE A 366 -0.08 8.09 -15.04
CA ILE A 366 -0.84 6.92 -14.59
C ILE A 366 -0.63 5.76 -15.55
N GLY A 367 -0.35 4.58 -15.00
CA GLY A 367 -0.04 3.36 -15.72
C GLY A 367 -1.18 2.35 -15.73
N ALA A 368 -1.63 1.93 -14.54
CA ALA A 368 -2.79 1.07 -14.35
C ALA A 368 -3.83 1.70 -13.40
N VAL A 369 -5.10 1.43 -13.68
CA VAL A 369 -6.25 1.89 -12.91
C VAL A 369 -7.08 0.68 -12.49
N GLY A 370 -7.30 0.51 -11.19
CA GLY A 370 -8.07 -0.60 -10.61
C GLY A 370 -9.39 -0.15 -9.98
N ALA A 371 -10.30 -1.10 -9.82
CA ALA A 371 -11.62 -0.91 -9.21
C ALA A 371 -11.70 -1.44 -7.76
N LEU A 372 -12.75 -1.07 -7.04
CA LEU A 372 -13.19 -1.75 -5.82
C LEU A 372 -13.98 -3.00 -6.19
N LEU A 373 -13.52 -4.16 -5.69
CA LEU A 373 -14.23 -5.42 -5.86
C LEU A 373 -14.84 -5.87 -4.54
N ARG A 374 -16.10 -6.28 -4.62
CA ARG A 374 -16.86 -6.81 -3.50
C ARG A 374 -17.30 -8.25 -3.78
N TYR A 375 -17.37 -9.02 -2.72
CA TYR A 375 -18.11 -10.27 -2.74
C TYR A 375 -19.62 -10.00 -2.88
N PRO A 376 -20.43 -11.00 -3.27
CA PRO A 376 -21.88 -10.83 -3.42
C PRO A 376 -22.61 -10.46 -2.12
N ASP A 377 -22.02 -10.79 -0.97
CA ASP A 377 -22.47 -10.38 0.37
C ASP A 377 -21.99 -8.97 0.77
N LYS A 378 -21.42 -8.22 -0.18
CA LYS A 378 -20.92 -6.84 -0.09
C LYS A 378 -19.63 -6.67 0.71
N ILE A 379 -19.06 -7.74 1.26
CA ILE A 379 -17.76 -7.69 1.92
C ILE A 379 -16.67 -7.28 0.91
N ILE A 380 -15.70 -6.50 1.37
CA ILE A 380 -14.58 -6.06 0.53
C ILE A 380 -13.72 -7.27 0.15
N GLN A 381 -13.49 -7.43 -1.16
CA GLN A 381 -12.56 -8.42 -1.70
C GLN A 381 -11.22 -7.77 -2.09
N HIS A 382 -11.27 -6.59 -2.71
CA HIS A 382 -10.10 -5.87 -3.18
C HIS A 382 -10.30 -4.36 -3.10
N ALA A 383 -9.37 -3.69 -2.42
CA ALA A 383 -9.23 -2.25 -2.38
C ALA A 383 -7.76 -1.83 -2.63
N GLY A 384 -7.11 -2.40 -3.66
CA GLY A 384 -5.67 -2.33 -3.88
C GLY A 384 -4.93 -3.64 -3.58
N VAL A 385 -3.67 -3.75 -4.01
CA VAL A 385 -2.78 -4.89 -3.73
C VAL A 385 -1.52 -4.40 -3.04
N VAL A 386 -1.14 -5.06 -1.95
CA VAL A 386 0.10 -4.82 -1.22
C VAL A 386 1.07 -5.96 -1.52
N VAL A 387 2.29 -5.61 -1.94
CA VAL A 387 3.39 -6.55 -2.16
C VAL A 387 4.05 -6.89 -0.82
N GLY A 388 4.46 -8.14 -0.68
CA GLY A 388 5.03 -8.71 0.54
C GLY A 388 4.02 -9.45 1.42
N ILE A 389 2.71 -9.19 1.27
CA ILE A 389 1.69 -9.92 2.05
C ILE A 389 1.56 -11.37 1.57
N GLY A 390 1.59 -12.32 2.50
CA GLY A 390 1.45 -13.75 2.18
C GLY A 390 2.67 -14.29 1.42
N HIS A 391 2.45 -14.99 0.30
CA HIS A 391 3.55 -15.58 -0.47
C HIS A 391 4.26 -14.58 -1.39
N PHE A 392 3.57 -13.54 -1.87
CA PHE A 392 4.19 -12.50 -2.71
C PHE A 392 3.41 -11.20 -2.66
N ALA A 393 2.09 -11.25 -2.78
CA ALA A 393 1.21 -10.10 -2.68
C ALA A 393 -0.20 -10.55 -2.27
N ALA A 394 -0.98 -9.64 -1.68
CA ALA A 394 -2.38 -9.89 -1.34
C ALA A 394 -3.25 -8.65 -1.53
N HIS A 395 -4.56 -8.88 -1.66
CA HIS A 395 -5.53 -7.79 -1.72
C HIS A 395 -5.61 -7.07 -0.37
N SER A 396 -5.54 -5.74 -0.44
CA SER A 396 -5.70 -4.82 0.68
C SER A 396 -7.13 -4.86 1.24
N HIS A 397 -7.27 -4.77 2.56
CA HIS A 397 -8.56 -4.72 3.29
C HIS A 397 -9.54 -5.85 2.96
N ARG A 398 -9.05 -7.00 2.47
CA ARG A 398 -9.89 -8.18 2.21
C ARG A 398 -10.62 -8.57 3.49
N MET A 399 -11.90 -8.92 3.37
CA MET A 399 -12.82 -9.25 4.47
C MET A 399 -13.33 -8.06 5.31
N ALA A 400 -12.95 -6.82 4.98
CA ALA A 400 -13.53 -5.64 5.64
C ALA A 400 -15.02 -5.47 5.30
N SER A 401 -15.77 -4.84 6.21
CA SER A 401 -17.18 -4.46 5.98
C SER A 401 -17.28 -3.40 4.88
N GLU A 402 -18.41 -3.34 4.17
CA GLU A 402 -18.65 -2.29 3.16
C GLU A 402 -18.70 -0.86 3.75
N THR A 403 -18.94 -0.74 5.04
CA THR A 403 -18.99 0.53 5.78
C THR A 403 -17.66 0.90 6.42
N ASP A 404 -16.66 0.03 6.32
CA ASP A 404 -15.33 0.28 6.87
C ASP A 404 -14.60 1.30 5.96
N PRO A 405 -14.18 2.46 6.48
CA PRO A 405 -13.38 3.40 5.70
C PRO A 405 -11.97 2.87 5.39
N GLY A 406 -11.54 1.82 6.10
CA GLY A 406 -10.20 1.26 6.03
C GLY A 406 -9.17 2.10 6.77
N TYR A 407 -7.93 1.61 6.75
CA TYR A 407 -6.79 2.27 7.38
C TYR A 407 -6.66 3.73 6.91
N TYR A 408 -6.91 4.69 7.80
CA TYR A 408 -6.95 6.13 7.50
C TYR A 408 -7.75 6.49 6.23
N GLY A 409 -8.91 5.84 6.03
CA GLY A 409 -9.81 6.15 4.92
C GLY A 409 -9.35 5.64 3.55
N GLN A 410 -8.44 4.67 3.50
CA GLN A 410 -7.91 4.14 2.23
C GLN A 410 -8.97 3.46 1.35
N ILE A 411 -9.97 2.76 1.91
CA ILE A 411 -10.98 2.05 1.12
C ILE A 411 -11.88 3.04 0.36
N ILE A 412 -12.12 4.21 0.94
CA ILE A 412 -13.03 5.26 0.42
C ILE A 412 -12.31 6.36 -0.37
N SER A 413 -10.98 6.30 -0.48
CA SER A 413 -10.16 7.33 -1.12
C SER A 413 -9.47 6.77 -2.38
N ILE A 414 -9.30 7.61 -3.41
CA ILE A 414 -8.39 7.26 -4.51
C ILE A 414 -6.99 7.12 -3.89
N SER A 415 -6.33 6.00 -4.15
CA SER A 415 -5.04 5.71 -3.54
C SER A 415 -4.08 5.12 -4.56
N ASN A 416 -2.82 5.53 -4.50
CA ASN A 416 -1.74 4.81 -5.14
C ASN A 416 -1.53 3.46 -4.47
N TYR A 417 -1.26 2.45 -5.28
CA TYR A 417 -0.81 1.13 -4.85
C TYR A 417 0.31 0.66 -5.77
N SER A 418 1.18 -0.23 -5.31
CA SER A 418 2.16 -0.88 -6.18
C SER A 418 1.49 -1.74 -7.24
N ALA A 419 0.33 -2.35 -6.92
CA ALA A 419 -0.46 -3.11 -7.88
C ALA A 419 -1.98 -3.01 -7.66
N VAL A 420 -2.71 -3.29 -8.73
CA VAL A 420 -4.16 -3.52 -8.76
C VAL A 420 -4.43 -4.83 -9.52
N THR A 421 -5.62 -5.40 -9.37
CA THR A 421 -5.91 -6.71 -9.96
C THR A 421 -6.52 -6.64 -11.35
N ALA A 422 -6.14 -7.57 -12.22
CA ALA A 422 -6.72 -7.72 -13.56
C ALA A 422 -8.15 -8.29 -13.58
N ALA A 423 -8.74 -8.57 -12.41
CA ALA A 423 -10.19 -8.81 -12.33
C ALA A 423 -11.00 -7.57 -12.78
N CYS A 424 -10.45 -6.36 -12.64
CA CYS A 424 -10.88 -5.15 -13.34
C CYS A 424 -9.73 -4.13 -13.37
N LEU A 425 -8.97 -4.09 -14.47
CA LEU A 425 -7.79 -3.23 -14.65
C LEU A 425 -7.85 -2.51 -15.99
N MET A 426 -7.71 -1.18 -15.99
CA MET A 426 -7.55 -0.38 -17.21
C MET A 426 -6.10 0.13 -17.34
N CYS A 427 -5.56 0.11 -18.55
CA CYS A 427 -4.31 0.78 -18.90
C CYS A 427 -4.37 1.33 -20.34
N ARG A 428 -3.43 2.22 -20.69
CA ARG A 428 -3.25 2.62 -22.09
C ARG A 428 -2.57 1.50 -22.88
N ARG A 429 -3.01 1.27 -24.12
CA ARG A 429 -2.40 0.28 -25.03
C ARG A 429 -0.89 0.50 -25.19
N GLU A 430 -0.47 1.75 -25.31
CA GLU A 430 0.95 2.11 -25.46
C GLU A 430 1.80 1.66 -24.26
N ILE A 431 1.27 1.79 -23.03
CA ILE A 431 1.96 1.32 -21.81
C ILE A 431 2.02 -0.20 -21.81
N PHE A 432 0.90 -0.88 -22.13
CA PHE A 432 0.87 -2.33 -22.22
C PHE A 432 1.96 -2.85 -23.18
N ALA A 433 2.09 -2.23 -24.35
CA ALA A 433 3.14 -2.56 -25.32
C ALA A 433 4.54 -2.24 -24.80
N GLN A 434 4.74 -1.07 -24.16
CA GLN A 434 6.01 -0.63 -23.62
C GLN A 434 6.58 -1.61 -22.57
N VAL A 435 5.74 -2.15 -21.69
CA VAL A 435 6.15 -3.09 -20.64
C VAL A 435 6.16 -4.56 -21.09
N GLY A 436 5.87 -4.83 -22.37
CA GLY A 436 5.85 -6.19 -22.94
C GLY A 436 4.65 -7.04 -22.54
N GLY A 437 3.53 -6.42 -22.13
CA GLY A 437 2.29 -7.11 -21.77
C GLY A 437 2.38 -8.01 -20.53
N PHE A 438 1.50 -9.00 -20.42
CA PHE A 438 1.55 -9.98 -19.34
C PHE A 438 2.63 -11.04 -19.59
N ASP A 439 3.34 -11.45 -18.54
CA ASP A 439 4.34 -12.51 -18.64
C ASP A 439 3.66 -13.89 -18.74
N GLU A 440 3.84 -14.58 -19.86
CA GLU A 440 3.25 -15.90 -20.12
C GLU A 440 3.82 -17.02 -19.23
N GLN A 441 4.91 -16.78 -18.50
CA GLN A 441 5.40 -17.71 -17.47
C GLN A 441 4.52 -17.70 -16.21
N LEU A 442 3.75 -16.62 -16.01
CA LEU A 442 2.80 -16.44 -14.91
C LEU A 442 1.39 -16.78 -15.40
N ALA A 443 1.12 -18.07 -15.58
CA ALA A 443 -0.10 -18.55 -16.21
C ALA A 443 -1.36 -18.26 -15.37
N VAL A 444 -1.25 -18.26 -14.04
CA VAL A 444 -2.44 -18.23 -13.16
C VAL A 444 -2.37 -17.21 -12.03
N ALA A 445 -1.26 -17.14 -11.30
CA ALA A 445 -1.10 -16.24 -10.17
C ALA A 445 -0.13 -15.10 -10.48
N TYR A 446 -0.39 -13.94 -9.87
CA TYR A 446 0.50 -12.77 -9.84
C TYR A 446 0.89 -12.14 -11.19
N ASN A 447 0.25 -12.54 -12.30
CA ASN A 447 0.47 -11.92 -13.61
C ASN A 447 0.10 -10.43 -13.62
N ASP A 448 -0.97 -10.05 -12.92
CA ASP A 448 -1.43 -8.66 -12.77
C ASP A 448 -0.50 -7.84 -11.87
N VAL A 449 -0.02 -8.44 -10.78
CA VAL A 449 0.99 -7.81 -9.91
C VAL A 449 2.30 -7.59 -10.65
N ASP A 450 2.82 -8.61 -11.37
CA ASP A 450 4.01 -8.46 -12.21
C ASP A 450 3.84 -7.36 -13.27
N PHE A 451 2.69 -7.33 -13.94
CA PHE A 451 2.36 -6.30 -14.92
C PHE A 451 2.38 -4.89 -14.30
N CYS A 452 1.72 -4.71 -13.16
CA CYS A 452 1.71 -3.45 -12.42
C CYS A 452 3.11 -3.01 -11.97
N LEU A 453 3.95 -3.93 -11.53
CA LEU A 453 5.32 -3.60 -11.11
C LEU A 453 6.21 -3.24 -12.30
N LYS A 454 6.07 -3.88 -13.47
CA LYS A 454 6.76 -3.44 -14.69
C LYS A 454 6.36 -2.02 -15.10
N ILE A 455 5.09 -1.65 -14.89
CA ILE A 455 4.60 -0.29 -15.11
C ILE A 455 5.28 0.70 -14.17
N VAL A 456 5.37 0.39 -12.87
CA VAL A 456 6.05 1.24 -11.88
C VAL A 456 7.53 1.43 -12.23
N GLU A 457 8.22 0.39 -12.71
CA GLU A 457 9.61 0.49 -13.17
C GLU A 457 9.84 1.43 -14.35
N GLN A 458 8.80 1.73 -15.11
CA GLN A 458 8.88 2.73 -16.19
C GLN A 458 8.58 4.15 -15.70
N GLY A 459 8.40 4.36 -14.39
CA GLY A 459 8.11 5.66 -13.78
C GLY A 459 6.63 6.04 -13.77
N TYR A 460 5.73 5.12 -14.12
CA TYR A 460 4.29 5.33 -13.99
C TYR A 460 3.79 4.97 -12.59
N ARG A 461 2.58 5.44 -12.26
CA ARG A 461 1.91 5.11 -11.00
C ARG A 461 0.66 4.29 -11.25
N ASN A 462 0.38 3.32 -10.39
CA ASN A 462 -0.89 2.62 -10.38
C ASN A 462 -1.82 3.24 -9.34
N ILE A 463 -3.11 3.23 -9.62
CA ILE A 463 -4.13 3.80 -8.74
C ILE A 463 -5.35 2.89 -8.61
N TYR A 464 -5.96 2.95 -7.44
CA TYR A 464 -7.22 2.30 -7.09
C TYR A 464 -8.35 3.34 -7.00
N LEU A 465 -9.53 3.02 -7.55
CA LEU A 465 -10.71 3.87 -7.54
C LEU A 465 -11.82 3.30 -6.65
N PRO A 466 -12.17 3.98 -5.54
CA PRO A 466 -13.16 3.47 -4.58
C PRO A 466 -14.61 3.53 -5.06
N HIS A 467 -14.86 4.34 -6.10
CA HIS A 467 -16.19 4.62 -6.66
C HIS A 467 -16.48 3.79 -7.91
N VAL A 468 -15.47 3.12 -8.47
CA VAL A 468 -15.64 2.13 -9.53
C VAL A 468 -15.85 0.79 -8.81
N VAL A 469 -17.10 0.36 -8.67
CA VAL A 469 -17.45 -0.81 -7.85
C VAL A 469 -18.03 -1.92 -8.72
N LEU A 470 -17.50 -3.12 -8.55
CA LEU A 470 -18.00 -4.33 -9.18
C LEU A 470 -18.19 -5.44 -8.14
N TYR A 471 -19.19 -6.29 -8.35
CA TYR A 471 -19.18 -7.59 -7.71
C TYR A 471 -18.24 -8.53 -8.46
N HIS A 472 -17.50 -9.36 -7.73
CA HIS A 472 -16.67 -10.41 -8.30
C HIS A 472 -16.97 -11.71 -7.57
N TYR A 473 -17.43 -12.71 -8.32
CA TYR A 473 -18.00 -13.93 -7.76
C TYR A 473 -16.96 -15.02 -7.48
N GLU A 474 -15.67 -14.69 -7.65
CA GLU A 474 -14.40 -15.40 -7.39
C GLU A 474 -14.40 -16.92 -7.56
N SER A 475 -13.45 -17.41 -8.37
CA SER A 475 -13.08 -18.83 -8.47
C SER A 475 -14.22 -19.78 -8.85
N LYS A 476 -15.36 -19.27 -9.34
CA LYS A 476 -16.47 -20.12 -9.81
C LYS A 476 -16.11 -20.93 -11.05
N SER A 477 -15.29 -20.36 -11.95
CA SER A 477 -14.82 -21.02 -13.17
C SER A 477 -13.55 -21.86 -12.96
N ARG A 478 -12.64 -21.42 -12.08
CA ARG A 478 -11.30 -21.99 -11.94
C ARG A 478 -11.13 -22.97 -10.76
N GLY A 479 -11.90 -22.79 -9.69
CA GLY A 479 -11.67 -23.43 -8.39
C GLY A 479 -10.36 -22.98 -7.71
N TYR A 480 -10.08 -23.56 -6.55
CA TYR A 480 -8.86 -23.29 -5.76
C TYR A 480 -7.65 -24.13 -6.22
N ASP A 481 -6.43 -23.66 -5.95
CA ASP A 481 -5.18 -24.37 -6.26
C ASP A 481 -4.88 -25.48 -5.23
N THR A 482 -5.76 -26.50 -5.16
CA THR A 482 -5.68 -27.56 -4.14
C THR A 482 -5.09 -28.88 -4.64
N THR A 483 -4.94 -29.05 -5.96
CA THR A 483 -4.35 -30.28 -6.54
C THR A 483 -2.83 -30.16 -6.65
N PRO A 484 -2.06 -31.26 -6.55
CA PRO A 484 -0.58 -31.23 -6.56
C PRO A 484 0.04 -30.41 -7.70
N ASP A 485 -0.41 -30.60 -8.94
CA ASP A 485 0.12 -29.89 -10.10
C ASP A 485 -0.17 -28.37 -10.05
N LYS A 486 -1.33 -27.99 -9.47
CA LYS A 486 -1.71 -26.58 -9.30
C LYS A 486 -0.85 -25.91 -8.22
N VAL A 487 -0.58 -26.61 -7.13
CA VAL A 487 0.32 -26.15 -6.06
C VAL A 487 1.75 -26.00 -6.58
N GLU A 488 2.27 -26.97 -7.34
CA GLU A 488 3.61 -26.90 -7.92
C GLU A 488 3.73 -25.70 -8.89
N ARG A 489 2.74 -25.50 -9.77
CA ARG A 489 2.67 -24.33 -10.65
C ARG A 489 2.61 -23.02 -9.86
N PHE A 490 1.75 -22.93 -8.85
CA PHE A 490 1.62 -21.75 -8.00
C PHE A 490 2.95 -21.38 -7.34
N MET A 491 3.66 -22.36 -6.78
CA MET A 491 4.95 -22.13 -6.14
C MET A 491 6.06 -21.75 -7.10
N ARG A 492 6.04 -22.27 -8.33
CA ARG A 492 6.93 -21.81 -9.39
C ARG A 492 6.69 -20.33 -9.70
N GLU A 493 5.42 -19.92 -9.83
CA GLU A 493 5.05 -18.52 -10.09
C GLU A 493 5.46 -17.61 -8.92
N VAL A 494 5.24 -18.02 -7.67
CA VAL A 494 5.76 -17.34 -6.46
C VAL A 494 7.28 -17.16 -6.52
N THR A 495 8.01 -18.21 -6.91
CA THR A 495 9.47 -18.16 -6.98
C THR A 495 9.94 -17.14 -8.02
N ILE A 496 9.35 -17.16 -9.21
CA ILE A 496 9.65 -16.21 -10.29
C ILE A 496 9.41 -14.78 -9.82
N THR A 497 8.23 -14.50 -9.23
CA THR A 497 7.86 -13.13 -8.85
C THR A 497 8.68 -12.62 -7.67
N ARG A 498 8.91 -13.44 -6.63
CA ARG A 498 9.75 -13.03 -5.49
C ARG A 498 11.19 -12.74 -5.92
N GLN A 499 11.79 -13.58 -6.76
CA GLN A 499 13.15 -13.34 -7.25
C GLN A 499 13.24 -12.06 -8.07
N ARG A 500 12.25 -11.82 -8.94
CA ARG A 500 12.22 -10.63 -9.82
C ARG A 500 11.96 -9.34 -9.05
N TRP A 501 11.09 -9.39 -8.05
CA TRP A 501 10.54 -8.21 -7.38
C TRP A 501 10.91 -8.13 -5.89
N GLN A 502 12.04 -8.73 -5.49
CA GLN A 502 12.47 -8.82 -4.09
C GLN A 502 12.47 -7.44 -3.40
N ARG A 503 12.92 -6.37 -4.08
CA ARG A 503 12.90 -5.01 -3.52
C ARG A 503 11.50 -4.53 -3.08
N TYR A 504 10.44 -4.92 -3.79
CA TYR A 504 9.06 -4.54 -3.48
C TYR A 504 8.47 -5.43 -2.39
N VAL A 505 8.96 -6.66 -2.27
CA VAL A 505 8.65 -7.55 -1.14
C VAL A 505 9.29 -7.01 0.15
N ASP A 506 10.51 -6.48 0.05
CA ASP A 506 11.23 -5.88 1.18
C ASP A 506 10.65 -4.51 1.54
N HIS A 507 10.26 -3.72 0.54
CA HIS A 507 9.74 -2.37 0.70
C HIS A 507 8.75 -2.01 -0.43
N ASP A 508 7.46 -2.16 -0.14
CA ASP A 508 6.40 -1.65 -1.01
C ASP A 508 6.21 -0.14 -0.71
N PRO A 509 6.49 0.78 -1.64
CA PRO A 509 6.42 2.22 -1.37
C PRO A 509 5.01 2.72 -1.01
N CYS A 510 3.96 1.96 -1.36
CA CYS A 510 2.58 2.31 -1.01
C CYS A 510 2.14 1.72 0.35
N TYR A 511 3.04 1.06 1.08
CA TYR A 511 2.76 0.38 2.34
C TYR A 511 3.86 0.64 3.39
N ASN A 512 3.46 1.07 4.60
CA ASN A 512 4.45 1.41 5.62
C ASN A 512 5.10 0.13 6.22
N PRO A 513 6.44 0.09 6.39
CA PRO A 513 7.16 -1.08 6.88
C PRO A 513 6.86 -1.45 8.34
N ASN A 514 6.24 -0.56 9.12
CA ASN A 514 5.77 -0.79 10.49
C ASN A 514 4.40 -1.48 10.54
N LEU A 515 3.78 -1.74 9.39
CA LEU A 515 2.56 -2.51 9.27
C LEU A 515 2.86 -3.96 8.90
N THR A 516 1.99 -4.86 9.33
CA THR A 516 2.13 -6.32 9.16
C THR A 516 2.04 -6.77 7.69
N LEU A 517 2.89 -7.73 7.30
CA LEU A 517 2.77 -8.44 6.03
C LEU A 517 2.11 -9.83 6.18
N SER A 518 1.59 -10.17 7.37
CA SER A 518 0.89 -11.44 7.56
C SER A 518 -0.63 -11.37 7.46
N ALA A 519 -1.19 -10.16 7.37
CA ALA A 519 -2.63 -9.95 7.21
C ALA A 519 -2.90 -8.68 6.40
N SER A 520 -4.06 -8.64 5.75
CA SER A 520 -4.53 -7.49 4.98
C SER A 520 -5.24 -6.42 5.84
N ASP A 521 -5.02 -6.42 7.15
CA ASP A 521 -5.78 -5.63 8.14
C ASP A 521 -5.09 -4.34 8.58
N TYR A 522 -3.87 -4.06 8.09
CA TYR A 522 -3.08 -2.87 8.46
C TYR A 522 -2.82 -2.76 9.97
N SER A 523 -2.84 -3.88 10.69
CA SER A 523 -2.42 -3.90 12.09
C SER A 523 -0.90 -3.76 12.20
N LEU A 524 -0.45 -3.37 13.39
CA LEU A 524 0.96 -3.12 13.65
C LEU A 524 1.78 -4.39 13.49
N ARG A 525 2.93 -4.23 12.85
CA ARG A 525 4.00 -5.21 12.88
C ARG A 525 4.60 -5.23 14.27
N ARG A 526 4.70 -6.42 14.87
CA ARG A 526 5.30 -6.58 16.21
C ARG A 526 6.78 -6.83 16.07
N PHE A 527 7.61 -5.89 16.52
CA PHE A 527 9.04 -6.09 16.69
C PHE A 527 9.32 -6.55 18.12
N ALA A 528 10.21 -7.52 18.28
CA ALA A 528 10.54 -8.07 19.59
C ALA A 528 12.02 -8.46 19.66
N GLU A 529 12.49 -8.63 20.89
CA GLU A 529 13.65 -9.47 21.16
C GLU A 529 13.20 -10.93 21.10
N VAL A 530 13.84 -11.71 20.23
CA VAL A 530 13.51 -13.12 19.99
C VAL A 530 14.69 -13.98 20.34
N GLU A 531 14.48 -14.95 21.21
CA GLU A 531 15.44 -15.98 21.58
C GLU A 531 15.04 -17.30 20.92
N ILE A 532 15.92 -17.83 20.07
CA ILE A 532 15.87 -19.21 19.60
C ILE A 532 16.70 -20.06 20.55
N SER A 533 16.08 -20.54 21.63
CA SER A 533 16.79 -21.23 22.71
C SER A 533 17.23 -22.64 22.34
N LYS A 534 16.55 -23.30 21.39
CA LYS A 534 16.90 -24.66 20.97
C LYS A 534 16.36 -25.00 19.59
N ILE A 535 17.18 -25.67 18.80
CA ILE A 535 16.79 -26.40 17.59
C ILE A 535 17.15 -27.86 17.81
N ALA A 536 16.16 -28.76 17.74
CA ALA A 536 16.35 -30.19 17.89
C ALA A 536 15.91 -30.91 16.63
N LEU A 537 16.84 -31.58 15.96
CA LEU A 537 16.55 -32.49 14.85
C LEU A 537 16.25 -33.88 15.44
N ASP A 538 14.98 -34.27 15.39
CA ASP A 538 14.49 -35.57 15.87
C ASP A 538 13.52 -36.11 14.83
N PHE A 539 14.08 -36.79 13.83
CA PHE A 539 13.36 -37.21 12.64
C PHE A 539 13.05 -38.69 12.60
N ASP A 540 11.87 -39.02 12.07
CA ASP A 540 11.41 -40.41 11.92
C ASP A 540 12.32 -41.16 10.93
N ARG A 541 13.33 -41.84 11.46
CA ARG A 541 14.33 -42.59 10.69
C ARG A 541 13.73 -43.74 9.87
N ASN A 542 12.47 -44.13 10.11
CA ASN A 542 11.82 -45.12 9.27
C ASN A 542 11.37 -44.53 7.94
N LYS A 543 10.95 -43.26 7.94
CA LYS A 543 10.41 -42.57 6.76
C LYS A 543 11.41 -41.61 6.10
N LEU A 544 12.22 -40.94 6.92
CA LEU A 544 13.12 -39.87 6.50
C LEU A 544 14.56 -40.36 6.40
N GLN A 545 15.26 -39.88 5.36
CA GLN A 545 16.68 -40.14 5.11
C GLN A 545 17.54 -39.19 5.92
N ASP A 546 17.27 -37.89 5.80
CA ASP A 546 18.07 -36.82 6.42
C ASP A 546 17.31 -35.50 6.42
N CYS A 547 17.72 -34.53 7.24
CA CYS A 547 17.10 -33.19 7.31
C CYS A 547 18.00 -32.14 7.99
N SER A 548 17.70 -30.87 7.76
CA SER A 548 18.31 -29.74 8.47
C SER A 548 17.34 -28.58 8.63
N ILE A 549 17.56 -27.78 9.68
CA ILE A 549 17.09 -26.41 9.80
C ILE A 549 18.34 -25.53 9.67
N ASP A 550 18.45 -24.78 8.57
CA ASP A 550 19.57 -23.89 8.29
C ASP A 550 19.36 -22.51 8.93
N GLN A 551 18.11 -22.06 9.01
CA GLN A 551 17.70 -20.84 9.71
C GLN A 551 16.36 -21.05 10.43
N PRO A 552 16.13 -20.38 11.58
CA PRO A 552 17.09 -19.50 12.26
C PRO A 552 18.22 -20.30 12.93
N GLU A 553 19.29 -19.63 13.35
CA GLU A 553 20.30 -20.23 14.24
C GLU A 553 19.91 -20.02 15.71
N VAL A 554 20.45 -20.84 16.61
CA VAL A 554 20.29 -20.64 18.07
C VAL A 554 20.96 -19.34 18.46
N GLY A 555 20.22 -18.45 19.14
CA GLY A 555 20.71 -17.14 19.53
C GLY A 555 19.59 -16.13 19.78
N THR A 556 20.00 -14.91 20.10
CA THR A 556 19.09 -13.79 20.36
C THR A 556 19.13 -12.80 19.20
N TYR A 557 17.95 -12.40 18.74
CA TYR A 557 17.75 -11.46 17.64
C TYR A 557 16.99 -10.25 18.17
N TYR A 558 17.49 -9.05 17.88
CA TYR A 558 16.94 -7.80 18.39
C TYR A 558 16.16 -7.05 17.32
N GLY A 559 15.00 -6.53 17.67
CA GLY A 559 14.20 -5.67 16.79
C GLY A 559 13.72 -6.39 15.53
N ILE A 560 13.53 -7.72 15.59
CA ILE A 560 12.97 -8.48 14.48
C ILE A 560 11.46 -8.65 14.67
N SER A 561 10.71 -8.65 13.58
CA SER A 561 9.25 -8.87 13.59
C SER A 561 8.82 -10.21 13.02
N GLN A 562 9.78 -10.94 12.48
CA GLN A 562 9.56 -12.18 11.76
C GLN A 562 10.78 -13.08 11.85
N ILE A 563 10.55 -14.38 11.79
CA ILE A 563 11.58 -15.40 11.82
C ILE A 563 11.57 -16.13 10.48
N CYS A 564 12.72 -16.14 9.79
CA CYS A 564 12.91 -16.93 8.58
C CYS A 564 13.24 -18.38 8.97
N PHE A 565 12.41 -19.30 8.51
CA PHE A 565 12.66 -20.74 8.58
C PHE A 565 13.13 -21.24 7.23
N LYS A 566 14.39 -21.64 7.16
CA LYS A 566 14.99 -22.23 5.97
C LYS A 566 15.60 -23.56 6.34
N GLY A 567 15.43 -24.55 5.49
CA GLY A 567 15.99 -25.87 5.74
C GLY A 567 15.74 -26.82 4.59
N TRP A 568 15.88 -28.11 4.86
CA TRP A 568 15.59 -29.17 3.90
C TRP A 568 15.25 -30.47 4.61
N VAL A 569 14.53 -31.35 3.93
CA VAL A 569 14.16 -32.66 4.45
C VAL A 569 14.08 -33.66 3.30
N LEU A 570 14.62 -34.86 3.51
CA LEU A 570 14.62 -35.95 2.54
C LEU A 570 13.87 -37.15 3.08
N ALA A 571 12.99 -37.71 2.26
CA ALA A 571 12.36 -38.99 2.50
C ALA A 571 13.11 -40.11 1.78
N LYS A 572 13.06 -41.33 2.33
CA LYS A 572 13.80 -42.49 1.81
C LYS A 572 13.24 -43.05 0.50
N GLN A 573 11.93 -42.95 0.31
CA GLN A 573 11.22 -43.61 -0.81
C GLN A 573 10.22 -42.67 -1.47
N GLU A 574 9.44 -41.94 -0.67
CA GLU A 574 8.42 -41.01 -1.15
C GLU A 574 8.95 -39.60 -1.41
N LYS A 575 8.28 -38.84 -2.29
CA LYS A 575 8.54 -37.40 -2.45
C LYS A 575 7.84 -36.64 -1.32
N ILE A 576 8.54 -35.67 -0.73
CA ILE A 576 7.93 -34.73 0.22
C ILE A 576 7.28 -33.61 -0.58
N THR A 577 6.01 -33.31 -0.28
CA THR A 577 5.26 -32.26 -0.95
C THR A 577 5.37 -30.95 -0.19
N THR A 578 5.19 -30.99 1.12
CA THR A 578 5.16 -29.81 2.00
C THR A 578 5.76 -30.13 3.38
N VAL A 579 6.08 -29.07 4.11
CA VAL A 579 6.51 -29.04 5.51
C VAL A 579 5.49 -28.24 6.30
N GLN A 580 4.87 -28.84 7.30
CA GLN A 580 3.96 -28.20 8.24
C GLN A 580 4.72 -27.70 9.47
N LEU A 581 4.44 -26.46 9.88
CA LEU A 581 4.86 -25.89 11.15
C LEU A 581 3.67 -25.94 12.10
N ILE A 582 3.83 -26.66 13.20
CA ILE A 582 2.78 -26.96 14.16
C ILE A 582 3.07 -26.24 15.47
N GLY A 583 2.09 -25.51 15.97
CA GLY A 583 2.17 -24.77 17.23
C GLY A 583 1.93 -25.63 18.47
N ASN A 584 2.03 -25.01 19.64
CA ASN A 584 1.90 -25.67 20.94
C ASN A 584 0.59 -26.45 21.15
N HIS A 585 -0.50 -26.04 20.49
CA HIS A 585 -1.82 -26.68 20.63
C HIS A 585 -2.13 -27.67 19.48
N GLY A 586 -1.11 -28.06 18.71
CA GLY A 586 -1.28 -29.00 17.59
C GLY A 586 -1.91 -28.37 16.34
N GLN A 587 -2.15 -27.06 16.33
CA GLN A 587 -2.62 -26.34 15.16
C GLN A 587 -1.52 -26.19 14.13
N VAL A 588 -1.84 -26.37 12.84
CA VAL A 588 -0.93 -26.05 11.74
C VAL A 588 -0.89 -24.53 11.61
N ILE A 589 0.26 -23.94 11.94
CA ILE A 589 0.51 -22.50 11.80
C ILE A 589 0.77 -22.17 10.33
N LYS A 590 1.50 -23.03 9.62
CA LYS A 590 1.88 -22.80 8.21
C LYS A 590 2.17 -24.12 7.49
N GLU A 591 1.80 -24.20 6.22
CA GLU A 591 2.29 -25.23 5.29
C GLU A 591 3.26 -24.59 4.30
N ILE A 592 4.44 -25.19 4.13
CA ILE A 592 5.54 -24.67 3.32
C ILE A 592 5.89 -25.71 2.26
N PRO A 593 5.87 -25.37 0.96
CA PRO A 593 6.25 -26.32 -0.07
C PRO A 593 7.73 -26.71 0.02
N ALA A 594 7.99 -28.01 -0.10
CA ALA A 594 9.32 -28.61 0.01
C ALA A 594 9.95 -28.78 -1.38
N ASN A 595 10.11 -27.67 -2.11
CA ASN A 595 10.60 -27.66 -3.50
C ASN A 595 11.71 -26.61 -3.73
N PHE A 596 12.24 -26.01 -2.67
CA PHE A 596 13.32 -25.03 -2.79
C PHE A 596 14.60 -25.72 -3.29
N PRO A 597 15.26 -25.20 -4.34
CA PRO A 597 16.44 -25.85 -4.92
C PRO A 597 17.61 -25.94 -3.94
N ARG A 598 18.25 -27.12 -3.85
CA ARG A 598 19.37 -27.43 -2.96
C ARG A 598 20.47 -28.21 -3.66
N ALA A 599 21.27 -27.50 -4.46
CA ALA A 599 22.41 -28.08 -5.16
C ALA A 599 23.45 -28.69 -4.18
N ASP A 600 23.62 -28.06 -3.03
CA ASP A 600 24.46 -28.55 -1.93
C ASP A 600 23.97 -29.89 -1.36
N VAL A 601 22.66 -30.04 -1.14
CA VAL A 601 22.07 -31.29 -0.65
C VAL A 601 22.12 -32.38 -1.73
N ASN A 602 21.91 -32.02 -3.01
CA ASN A 602 22.04 -32.93 -4.13
C ASN A 602 23.45 -33.49 -4.31
N LEU A 603 24.48 -32.72 -3.98
CA LEU A 603 25.86 -33.20 -3.97
C LEU A 603 26.13 -34.19 -2.84
N LEU A 604 25.45 -34.04 -1.70
CA LEU A 604 25.59 -34.91 -0.52
C LEU A 604 24.78 -36.21 -0.65
N HIS A 605 23.62 -36.17 -1.33
CA HIS A 605 22.72 -37.31 -1.54
C HIS A 605 22.40 -37.51 -3.03
N PRO A 606 23.41 -37.76 -3.89
CA PRO A 606 23.21 -37.86 -5.34
C PRO A 606 22.38 -39.08 -5.77
N GLU A 607 22.26 -40.08 -4.90
CA GLU A 607 21.44 -41.27 -5.11
C GLU A 607 19.94 -41.03 -4.87
N ASN A 608 19.57 -39.96 -4.17
CA ASN A 608 18.17 -39.62 -3.93
C ASN A 608 17.66 -38.69 -5.05
N PRO A 609 16.70 -39.11 -5.90
CA PRO A 609 16.24 -38.30 -7.03
C PRO A 609 15.50 -37.02 -6.61
N ASN A 610 15.13 -36.89 -5.33
CA ASN A 610 14.46 -35.71 -4.80
C ASN A 610 15.42 -34.69 -4.14
N SER A 611 16.72 -34.97 -4.07
CA SER A 611 17.67 -34.14 -3.32
C SER A 611 17.94 -32.76 -3.94
N GLN A 612 17.71 -32.59 -5.23
CA GLN A 612 17.81 -31.28 -5.89
C GLN A 612 16.75 -30.28 -5.44
N PHE A 613 15.54 -30.74 -5.07
CA PHE A 613 14.40 -29.88 -4.75
C PHE A 613 13.75 -30.33 -3.44
N CYS A 614 14.55 -30.40 -2.37
CA CYS A 614 14.12 -30.84 -1.05
C CYS A 614 14.10 -29.72 0.01
N GLY A 615 14.44 -28.50 -0.38
CA GLY A 615 14.50 -27.37 0.53
C GLY A 615 13.12 -26.79 0.81
N PHE A 616 13.02 -26.05 1.92
CA PHE A 616 11.90 -25.19 2.24
C PHE A 616 12.43 -23.85 2.75
N CYS A 617 11.68 -22.77 2.52
CA CYS A 617 12.01 -21.44 2.99
C CYS A 617 10.71 -20.66 3.19
N GLU A 618 10.47 -20.18 4.40
CA GLU A 618 9.29 -19.37 4.72
C GLU A 618 9.61 -18.40 5.84
N THR A 619 8.91 -17.28 5.88
CA THR A 619 9.04 -16.30 6.97
C THR A 619 7.73 -16.21 7.75
N ILE A 620 7.83 -16.27 9.08
CA ILE A 620 6.67 -16.18 9.98
C ILE A 620 6.78 -14.92 10.83
N GLU A 621 5.77 -14.06 10.76
CA GLU A 621 5.67 -12.91 11.67
C GLU A 621 5.39 -13.35 13.11
N LEU A 622 6.03 -12.69 14.06
CA LEU A 622 5.94 -13.01 15.50
C LEU A 622 4.51 -12.90 16.02
N ARG A 623 3.66 -12.04 15.44
CA ARG A 623 2.25 -11.92 15.81
C ARG A 623 1.45 -13.21 15.65
N ASN A 624 1.94 -14.15 14.83
CA ASN A 624 1.29 -15.44 14.59
C ASN A 624 1.81 -16.53 15.54
N LEU A 625 2.77 -16.22 16.40
CA LEU A 625 3.32 -17.09 17.41
C LEU A 625 2.81 -16.67 18.79
N SER A 626 2.90 -17.57 19.77
CA SER A 626 2.78 -17.21 21.19
C SER A 626 4.15 -16.80 21.73
N GLU A 627 4.19 -15.93 22.74
CA GLU A 627 5.43 -15.43 23.37
C GLU A 627 6.41 -16.55 23.76
N GLN A 628 5.88 -17.71 24.11
CA GLN A 628 6.64 -18.95 24.22
C GLN A 628 6.03 -20.00 23.28
N THR A 629 6.77 -20.38 22.25
CA THR A 629 6.33 -21.37 21.26
C THR A 629 7.40 -22.43 21.02
N GLU A 630 7.01 -23.71 21.06
CA GLU A 630 7.77 -24.82 20.49
C GLU A 630 7.12 -25.19 19.15
N LEU A 631 7.77 -24.81 18.04
CA LEU A 631 7.34 -25.18 16.71
C LEU A 631 7.80 -26.59 16.38
N LEU A 632 6.86 -27.47 16.04
CA LEU A 632 7.14 -28.79 15.52
C LEU A 632 7.09 -28.77 13.98
N PHE A 633 8.14 -29.28 13.36
CA PHE A 633 8.25 -29.43 11.92
C PHE A 633 7.88 -30.85 11.50
N GLN A 634 6.98 -30.94 10.53
CA GLN A 634 6.46 -32.21 10.02
C GLN A 634 6.45 -32.21 8.49
N ALA A 635 7.11 -33.18 7.87
CA ALA A 635 7.05 -33.41 6.44
C ALA A 635 5.76 -34.14 6.05
N VAL A 636 5.12 -33.70 4.96
CA VAL A 636 3.98 -34.36 4.32
C VAL A 636 4.49 -35.12 3.10
N LEU A 637 4.28 -36.43 3.08
CA LEU A 637 4.68 -37.31 2.00
C LEU A 637 3.59 -37.36 0.93
N LYS A 638 3.96 -37.69 -0.31
CA LYS A 638 3.03 -37.78 -1.46
C LYS A 638 1.88 -38.76 -1.23
N ASP A 639 2.08 -39.78 -0.40
CA ASP A 639 1.06 -40.75 0.01
C ASP A 639 0.05 -40.22 1.05
N GLY A 640 0.19 -38.96 1.46
CA GLY A 640 -0.65 -38.29 2.45
C GLY A 640 -0.26 -38.59 3.90
N THR A 641 0.79 -39.39 4.14
CA THR A 641 1.31 -39.63 5.49
C THR A 641 2.27 -38.54 5.93
N TYR A 642 2.53 -38.49 7.23
CA TYR A 642 3.38 -37.47 7.82
C TYR A 642 4.59 -38.06 8.54
N ALA A 643 5.66 -37.28 8.63
CA ALA A 643 6.87 -37.60 9.38
C ALA A 643 7.43 -36.36 10.09
N LYS A 644 7.55 -36.41 11.43
CA LYS A 644 8.16 -35.32 12.22
C LYS A 644 9.67 -35.30 12.00
N PHE A 645 10.28 -34.11 12.00
CA PHE A 645 11.72 -34.01 11.79
C PHE A 645 12.48 -32.99 12.64
N ALA A 646 11.84 -31.91 13.08
CA ALA A 646 12.52 -30.92 13.92
C ALA A 646 11.59 -30.26 14.93
N LYS A 647 12.19 -29.69 15.96
CA LYS A 647 11.55 -28.79 16.92
C LYS A 647 12.38 -27.53 17.10
N VAL A 648 11.73 -26.38 17.11
CA VAL A 648 12.38 -25.08 17.37
C VAL A 648 11.68 -24.42 18.55
N LYS A 649 12.44 -24.12 19.62
CA LYS A 649 11.94 -23.39 20.79
C LYS A 649 12.24 -21.90 20.62
N ILE A 650 11.19 -21.11 20.76
CA ILE A 650 11.17 -19.68 20.51
C ILE A 650 10.56 -19.02 21.73
N SER A 651 11.28 -18.09 22.32
CA SER A 651 10.78 -17.12 23.28
C SER A 651 10.89 -15.74 22.67
N TYR A 652 9.92 -14.87 22.90
CA TYR A 652 10.11 -13.45 22.62
C TYR A 652 9.41 -12.59 23.66
N SER A 653 9.98 -11.43 23.92
CA SER A 653 9.40 -10.39 24.75
C SER A 653 9.16 -9.17 23.89
N ASN A 654 7.97 -8.58 23.97
CA ASN A 654 7.73 -7.30 23.31
C ASN A 654 8.79 -6.32 23.84
N SER A 655 9.67 -5.85 22.95
CA SER A 655 10.46 -4.67 23.25
C SER A 655 9.46 -3.53 23.28
N ILE A 656 9.27 -2.95 24.47
CA ILE A 656 8.43 -1.77 24.70
C ILE A 656 8.90 -0.64 23.77
#